data_AF-A0A2V8WAC5-F1
#
_entry.id   AF-A0A2V8WAC5-F1
#
_cell.length_a   1.000
_cell.length_b   1.000
_cell.length_c   1.000
_cell.angle_alpha   90.00
_cell.angle_beta   90.00
_cell.angle_gamma   90.00
#
_symmetry.space_group_name_H-M   'P 1'
#
loop_
_entity.id
_entity.type
_entity.pdbx_description
1 polymer ?
#
loop_
_entity_poly.entity_id
_entity_poly.type
_entity_poly.pdbx_seq_one_letter_code
_entity_poly.pdbx_strand_id
1 'polypeptide(L)'
;MKGRVWLAGVLLALLWATPAKADTGIIIRTTGGLSALQVFCSLPLSPCTIVGSLDGTLGQVFLVTTPLDPTTFINLLGGTVGGLTGFVDAEVNQLLSLVDLHNLVPTPISPTLMSDRSSVAYPAGSSTPAWNSYVNQPAASIVEIQNAQNSFKVTGTGVVADIDTGVDPTHPVLQPVLVPGDGYDFTRNQPGGSELNDVAPSDFPTYPPPTCSSSTCPAPAQVNQSTAAVLDQSTAAVLDGNGNPNKYAAFGHGTMVMGIIHLVAPTAQLMPLKAFHSDGTASLSDILRAIYYGVQNNANVINMSFDMKTSSVELQKALDYANKQNVICAASSGNDGTQEIVYPAALQNDVMGVASTTNQDTRSQFSNYGNAIVWVAAPGESIVSTYPFNTYAAGWGTSFSAPFVSGGAALLHNLSTATAQSGAALATSHAVPLTDPGMNNGRLDLCMALGSVTTPSCSQDYSVSATPSTTTITAGQQASFTVSAAPLNGSKQTVTWDCMGAPQAATCAVSPSSVVLDGSNKATATVTLTTTARSAMATPRFLGKYAPPTPVRVTPLTWLTLIVLVLIAFSFGRIPRQRTGLAALAGVLTVSLCASSCGGYGGYVNNPPGSGTLSALTLSPTSVNGGSSSTGTVTLSGPAASGGAVVNLSSSASAAMVPSSVTVVQGYNSATFTVNTTTVSASTPVTITAAYAGVTKTASLTVMPPAASGTPAGSYTLTITGTSTNSSGNVSRTTTVQVVVN
;
A
#
# COMPACT_ATOMS: atom_id res chain seq x y z
N MET A 1 -77.13 17.43 26.84
CA MET A 1 -76.48 16.10 26.94
C MET A 1 -76.12 15.45 25.58
N LYS A 2 -76.19 16.13 24.41
CA LYS A 2 -75.87 15.52 23.10
C LYS A 2 -74.46 15.80 22.55
N GLY A 3 -73.74 16.82 23.05
CA GLY A 3 -72.40 17.19 22.54
C GLY A 3 -71.22 16.41 23.14
N ARG A 4 -71.38 15.77 24.30
CA ARG A 4 -70.28 15.05 24.98
C ARG A 4 -70.13 13.59 24.57
N VAL A 5 -71.16 12.99 23.98
CA VAL A 5 -71.13 11.60 23.51
C VAL A 5 -70.40 11.48 22.17
N TRP A 6 -70.44 12.53 21.35
CA TRP A 6 -69.79 12.55 20.03
C TRP A 6 -68.26 12.67 20.14
N LEU A 7 -67.75 13.52 21.05
CA LEU A 7 -66.29 13.61 21.29
C LEU A 7 -65.71 12.33 21.92
N ALA A 8 -66.46 11.66 22.81
CA ALA A 8 -66.01 10.40 23.41
C ALA A 8 -65.93 9.26 22.37
N GLY A 9 -66.83 9.23 21.39
CA GLY A 9 -66.80 8.26 20.28
C GLY A 9 -65.62 8.44 19.32
N VAL A 10 -65.24 9.69 19.02
CA VAL A 10 -64.08 10.00 18.15
C VAL A 10 -62.75 9.72 18.87
N LEU A 11 -62.66 10.00 20.17
CA LEU A 11 -61.48 9.66 20.98
C LEU A 11 -61.31 8.15 21.20
N LEU A 12 -62.40 7.38 21.29
CA LEU A 12 -62.32 5.92 21.34
C LEU A 12 -61.90 5.31 19.99
N ALA A 13 -62.33 5.88 18.86
CA ALA A 13 -61.94 5.42 17.52
C ALA A 13 -60.45 5.67 17.22
N LEU A 14 -59.87 6.76 17.75
CA LEU A 14 -58.43 7.06 17.64
C LEU A 14 -57.56 6.15 18.52
N LEU A 15 -58.11 5.55 19.58
CA LEU A 15 -57.43 4.56 20.43
C LEU A 15 -57.45 3.14 19.83
N TRP A 16 -58.21 2.92 18.76
CA TRP A 16 -58.28 1.67 17.99
C TRP A 16 -57.74 1.82 16.56
N ALA A 17 -57.15 2.98 16.23
CA ALA A 17 -56.37 3.11 15.01
C ALA A 17 -55.15 2.19 15.15
N THR A 18 -55.22 1.02 14.53
CA THR A 18 -54.05 0.20 14.28
C THR A 18 -52.99 1.10 13.67
N PRO A 19 -51.73 1.08 14.15
CA PRO A 19 -50.68 1.85 13.49
C PRO A 19 -50.74 1.54 11.99
N ALA A 20 -50.76 2.58 11.16
CA ALA A 20 -50.77 2.41 9.71
C ALA A 20 -49.56 1.54 9.36
N LYS A 21 -49.82 0.28 9.02
CA LYS A 21 -48.79 -0.65 8.57
C LYS A 21 -48.32 -0.11 7.22
N ALA A 22 -47.06 0.28 7.12
CA ALA A 22 -46.50 0.68 5.84
C ALA A 22 -46.65 -0.50 4.87
N ASP A 23 -47.21 -0.26 3.69
CA ASP A 23 -47.34 -1.30 2.68
C ASP A 23 -45.95 -1.85 2.35
N THR A 24 -45.82 -3.17 2.31
CA THR A 24 -44.52 -3.80 2.02
C THR A 24 -44.32 -3.90 0.51
N GLY A 25 -43.13 -3.53 0.04
CA GLY A 25 -42.71 -3.69 -1.35
C GLY A 25 -42.37 -5.15 -1.66
N ILE A 26 -42.94 -5.69 -2.74
CA ILE A 26 -42.70 -7.03 -3.27
C ILE A 26 -42.24 -6.88 -4.73
N ILE A 27 -41.10 -7.47 -5.04
CA ILE A 27 -40.57 -7.59 -6.40
C ILE A 27 -41.15 -8.88 -6.98
N ILE A 28 -41.78 -8.79 -8.15
CA ILE A 28 -42.46 -9.92 -8.80
C ILE A 28 -41.94 -10.08 -10.22
N ARG A 29 -41.50 -11.28 -10.56
CA ARG A 29 -41.23 -11.69 -11.94
C ARG A 29 -42.40 -12.48 -12.52
N THR A 30 -42.84 -12.11 -13.71
CA THR A 30 -43.94 -12.76 -14.42
C THR A 30 -43.70 -12.84 -15.93
N THR A 31 -44.09 -13.96 -16.53
CA THR A 31 -44.17 -14.16 -17.99
C THR A 31 -45.48 -13.62 -18.58
N GLY A 32 -46.49 -13.38 -17.75
CA GLY A 32 -47.77 -12.79 -18.15
C GLY A 32 -47.76 -11.26 -18.22
N GLY A 33 -46.62 -10.63 -17.86
CA GLY A 33 -46.43 -9.19 -17.88
C GLY A 33 -47.40 -8.40 -17.02
N LEU A 34 -47.54 -7.11 -17.33
CA LEU A 34 -48.38 -6.18 -16.57
C LEU A 34 -49.85 -6.62 -16.49
N SER A 35 -50.39 -7.21 -17.56
CA SER A 35 -51.80 -7.63 -17.60
C SER A 35 -52.12 -8.74 -16.60
N ALA A 36 -51.26 -9.75 -16.47
CA ALA A 36 -51.44 -10.79 -15.46
C ALA A 36 -51.40 -10.21 -14.03
N LEU A 37 -50.51 -9.24 -13.81
CA LEU A 37 -50.36 -8.59 -12.52
C LEU A 37 -51.56 -7.70 -12.17
N GLN A 38 -52.11 -6.97 -13.15
CA GLN A 38 -53.33 -6.18 -12.97
C GLN A 38 -54.53 -7.05 -12.58
N VAL A 39 -54.67 -8.22 -13.21
CA VAL A 39 -55.72 -9.19 -12.84
C VAL A 39 -55.51 -9.65 -11.40
N PHE A 40 -54.29 -10.05 -11.04
CA PHE A 40 -53.99 -10.50 -9.68
C PHE A 40 -54.25 -9.42 -8.61
N CYS A 41 -53.80 -8.19 -8.82
CA CYS A 41 -54.04 -7.09 -7.86
C CYS A 41 -55.51 -6.64 -7.78
N SER A 42 -56.34 -6.99 -8.79
CA SER A 42 -57.79 -6.71 -8.76
C SER A 42 -58.59 -7.75 -7.96
N LEU A 43 -57.99 -8.89 -7.60
CA LEU A 43 -58.69 -9.93 -6.84
C LEU A 43 -58.90 -9.48 -5.39
N PRO A 44 -60.08 -9.71 -4.79
CA PRO A 44 -60.39 -9.27 -3.42
C PRO A 44 -59.46 -9.83 -2.35
N LEU A 45 -58.84 -10.98 -2.60
CA LEU A 45 -57.96 -11.68 -1.65
C LEU A 45 -56.48 -11.28 -1.77
N SER A 46 -56.11 -10.51 -2.79
CA SER A 46 -54.73 -10.06 -3.04
C SER A 46 -54.68 -8.57 -3.36
N PRO A 47 -55.13 -7.70 -2.42
CA PRO A 47 -55.04 -6.26 -2.63
C PRO A 47 -53.58 -5.86 -2.80
N CYS A 48 -53.27 -5.23 -3.93
CA CYS A 48 -51.97 -4.65 -4.18
C CYS A 48 -52.01 -3.47 -5.15
N THR A 49 -50.98 -2.62 -5.07
CA THR A 49 -50.76 -1.50 -5.98
C THR A 49 -49.50 -1.74 -6.79
N ILE A 50 -49.61 -1.70 -8.11
CA ILE A 50 -48.45 -1.84 -9.01
C ILE A 50 -47.73 -0.49 -9.04
N VAL A 51 -46.48 -0.45 -8.57
CA VAL A 51 -45.65 0.76 -8.56
C VAL A 51 -45.09 1.01 -9.96
N GLY A 52 -44.56 -0.03 -10.61
CA GLY A 52 -44.02 0.07 -11.95
C GLY A 52 -43.15 -1.13 -12.35
N SER A 53 -42.75 -1.17 -13.62
CA SER A 53 -41.75 -2.13 -14.10
C SER A 53 -40.36 -1.75 -13.59
N LEU A 54 -39.57 -2.77 -13.24
CA LEU A 54 -38.18 -2.64 -12.85
C LEU A 54 -37.22 -2.95 -14.00
N ASP A 55 -37.66 -3.69 -15.00
CA ASP A 55 -36.85 -4.17 -16.13
C ASP A 55 -37.12 -3.42 -17.44
N GLY A 56 -37.82 -2.29 -17.37
CA GLY A 56 -38.01 -1.36 -18.48
C GLY A 56 -38.79 -2.00 -19.63
N THR A 57 -38.15 -2.12 -20.79
CA THR A 57 -38.82 -2.61 -22.02
C THR A 57 -39.08 -4.11 -22.02
N LEU A 58 -38.44 -4.86 -21.11
CA LEU A 58 -38.68 -6.30 -20.96
C LEU A 58 -40.08 -6.58 -20.37
N GLY A 59 -40.54 -5.74 -19.43
CA GLY A 59 -41.89 -5.78 -18.90
C GLY A 59 -42.25 -7.09 -18.17
N GLN A 60 -41.28 -7.72 -17.51
CA GLN A 60 -41.44 -8.98 -16.80
C GLN A 60 -41.25 -8.84 -15.28
N VAL A 61 -40.57 -7.79 -14.82
CA VAL A 61 -40.26 -7.57 -13.40
C VAL A 61 -40.96 -6.31 -12.93
N PHE A 62 -41.68 -6.40 -11.83
CA PHE A 62 -42.49 -5.30 -11.31
C PHE A 62 -42.30 -5.14 -9.81
N LEU A 63 -42.31 -3.89 -9.34
CA LEU A 63 -42.49 -3.58 -7.93
C LEU A 63 -43.97 -3.38 -7.64
N VAL A 64 -44.42 -4.01 -6.57
CA VAL A 64 -45.79 -3.98 -6.08
C VAL A 64 -45.79 -3.67 -4.60
N THR A 65 -46.71 -2.85 -4.12
CA THR A 65 -46.96 -2.67 -2.69
C THR A 65 -48.23 -3.38 -2.27
N THR A 66 -48.22 -3.96 -1.07
CA THR A 66 -49.39 -4.64 -0.51
C THR A 66 -49.53 -4.37 1.00
N PRO A 67 -50.76 -4.23 1.51
CA PRO A 67 -51.00 -4.18 2.96
C PRO A 67 -50.87 -5.56 3.62
N LEU A 68 -50.86 -6.64 2.82
CA LEU A 68 -50.74 -8.01 3.32
C LEU A 68 -49.36 -8.27 3.93
N ASP A 69 -49.28 -9.29 4.78
CA ASP A 69 -48.00 -9.84 5.18
C ASP A 69 -47.24 -10.38 3.94
N PRO A 70 -45.92 -10.12 3.79
CA PRO A 70 -45.16 -10.52 2.61
C PRO A 70 -45.21 -12.02 2.31
N THR A 71 -45.10 -12.87 3.34
CA THR A 71 -45.15 -14.32 3.18
C THR A 71 -46.53 -14.76 2.70
N THR A 72 -47.57 -14.15 3.27
CA THR A 72 -48.95 -14.42 2.85
C THR A 72 -49.17 -14.01 1.39
N PHE A 73 -48.71 -12.82 1.01
CA PHE A 73 -48.84 -12.32 -0.35
C PHE A 73 -48.09 -13.18 -1.38
N ILE A 74 -46.84 -13.54 -1.08
CA ILE A 74 -46.03 -14.42 -1.95
C ILE A 74 -46.68 -15.80 -2.08
N ASN A 75 -47.23 -16.36 -1.01
CA ASN A 75 -47.96 -17.63 -1.07
C ASN A 75 -49.22 -17.57 -1.95
N LEU A 76 -49.87 -16.39 -2.07
CA LEU A 76 -50.98 -16.19 -3.01
C LEU A 76 -50.53 -16.19 -4.47
N LEU A 77 -49.29 -15.77 -4.76
CA LEU A 77 -48.70 -15.84 -6.11
C LEU A 77 -48.33 -17.28 -6.50
N GLY A 78 -47.88 -18.10 -5.55
CA GLY A 78 -47.50 -19.50 -5.75
C GLY A 78 -48.64 -20.52 -5.59
N GLY A 79 -49.81 -20.09 -5.12
CA GLY A 79 -50.96 -20.95 -4.85
C GLY A 79 -51.94 -21.06 -6.02
N THR A 80 -52.61 -22.21 -6.11
CA THR A 80 -53.67 -22.56 -7.09
C THR A 80 -54.96 -21.71 -6.97
N VAL A 81 -54.88 -20.49 -6.41
CA VAL A 81 -56.01 -19.61 -6.15
C VAL A 81 -56.20 -18.71 -7.37
N GLY A 82 -56.88 -19.24 -8.39
CA GLY A 82 -57.44 -18.43 -9.48
C GLY A 82 -56.95 -18.70 -10.91
N GLY A 83 -56.23 -19.80 -11.17
CA GLY A 83 -55.90 -20.22 -12.55
C GLY A 83 -54.97 -19.28 -13.33
N LEU A 84 -54.34 -18.32 -12.65
CA LEU A 84 -53.40 -17.38 -13.27
C LEU A 84 -52.03 -18.05 -13.41
N THR A 85 -51.74 -18.54 -14.62
CA THR A 85 -50.39 -18.98 -15.00
C THR A 85 -49.52 -17.77 -15.31
N GLY A 86 -48.25 -17.79 -14.88
CA GLY A 86 -47.26 -16.86 -15.41
C GLY A 86 -46.39 -16.17 -14.36
N PHE A 87 -46.72 -16.22 -13.07
CA PHE A 87 -45.82 -15.77 -12.00
C PHE A 87 -44.65 -16.75 -11.84
N VAL A 88 -43.43 -16.24 -11.96
CA VAL A 88 -42.19 -17.04 -11.93
C VAL A 88 -41.55 -16.99 -10.57
N ASP A 89 -41.50 -15.80 -9.97
CA ASP A 89 -40.81 -15.56 -8.71
C ASP A 89 -41.35 -14.31 -8.01
N ALA A 90 -41.19 -14.25 -6.69
CA ALA A 90 -41.49 -13.07 -5.91
C ALA A 90 -40.67 -13.01 -4.62
N GLU A 91 -40.13 -11.83 -4.31
CA GLU A 91 -39.33 -11.59 -3.12
C GLU A 91 -39.60 -10.21 -2.51
N VAL A 92 -39.22 -10.03 -1.25
CA VAL A 92 -39.37 -8.76 -0.54
C VAL A 92 -38.37 -7.74 -1.10
N ASN A 93 -38.82 -6.51 -1.33
CA ASN A 93 -37.93 -5.40 -1.66
C ASN A 93 -37.07 -5.07 -0.44
N GLN A 94 -35.77 -5.31 -0.55
CA GLN A 94 -34.81 -5.16 0.54
C GLN A 94 -34.31 -3.72 0.62
N LEU A 95 -33.98 -3.27 1.84
CA LEU A 95 -33.27 -2.01 2.05
C LEU A 95 -31.79 -2.32 2.29
N LEU A 96 -30.93 -1.56 1.61
CA LEU A 96 -29.48 -1.64 1.71
C LEU A 96 -28.94 -0.35 2.32
N SER A 97 -27.76 -0.44 2.93
CA SER A 97 -27.00 0.71 3.40
C SER A 97 -25.52 0.54 3.08
N LEU A 98 -24.90 1.58 2.52
CA LEU A 98 -23.45 1.69 2.36
C LEU A 98 -22.74 1.98 3.69
N VAL A 99 -23.48 2.43 4.70
CA VAL A 99 -22.96 2.95 5.97
C VAL A 99 -23.24 1.91 7.07
N ASP A 100 -22.50 0.81 7.05
CA ASP A 100 -22.56 -0.17 8.15
C ASP A 100 -21.65 0.28 9.32
N LEU A 101 -22.10 0.06 10.56
CA LEU A 101 -21.60 0.66 11.81
C LEU A 101 -20.20 0.18 12.28
N HIS A 102 -19.47 -0.59 11.47
CA HIS A 102 -18.25 -1.29 11.87
C HIS A 102 -17.06 -1.02 10.94
N ASN A 103 -16.78 0.24 10.64
CA ASN A 103 -15.59 0.60 9.88
C ASN A 103 -14.33 0.50 10.75
N LEU A 104 -13.58 -0.59 10.58
CA LEU A 104 -12.18 -0.65 11.02
C LEU A 104 -11.40 0.42 10.24
N VAL A 105 -11.16 1.57 10.89
CA VAL A 105 -10.36 2.65 10.33
C VAL A 105 -8.92 2.15 10.17
N PRO A 106 -8.33 2.17 8.96
CA PRO A 106 -6.92 1.87 8.79
C PRO A 106 -6.05 2.78 9.66
N THR A 107 -4.82 2.35 9.94
CA THR A 107 -3.78 3.24 10.50
C THR A 107 -3.75 4.59 9.77
N PRO A 108 -3.43 5.71 10.46
CA PRO A 108 -3.62 7.05 9.93
C PRO A 108 -3.06 7.23 8.51
N ILE A 109 -3.91 7.67 7.59
CA ILE A 109 -3.54 7.99 6.22
C ILE A 109 -2.43 9.05 6.24
N SER A 110 -1.41 8.87 5.39
CA SER A 110 -0.28 9.80 5.31
C SER A 110 -0.77 11.24 5.09
N PRO A 111 -0.34 12.23 5.91
CA PRO A 111 -0.66 13.64 5.70
C PRO A 111 -0.23 14.19 4.34
N THR A 112 0.68 13.51 3.66
CA THR A 112 1.22 13.90 2.35
C THR A 112 0.49 13.27 1.17
N LEU A 113 -0.51 12.41 1.38
CA LEU A 113 -1.17 11.66 0.30
C LEU A 113 -1.73 12.58 -0.81
N MET A 114 -2.26 13.75 -0.43
CA MET A 114 -2.80 14.76 -1.34
C MET A 114 -2.01 16.08 -1.32
N SER A 115 -0.75 16.05 -0.89
CA SER A 115 0.06 17.28 -0.80
C SER A 115 0.47 17.81 -2.17
N ASP A 116 0.63 16.92 -3.17
CA ASP A 116 0.93 17.34 -4.54
C ASP A 116 -0.35 17.60 -5.34
N ARG A 117 -0.71 18.88 -5.40
CA ARG A 117 -1.88 19.39 -6.13
C ARG A 117 -1.47 20.07 -7.44
N SER A 118 -0.25 19.82 -7.92
CA SER A 118 0.17 20.35 -9.22
C SER A 118 -0.76 19.81 -10.31
N SER A 119 -1.10 20.67 -11.27
CA SER A 119 -1.97 20.30 -12.37
C SER A 119 -1.20 19.48 -13.41
N VAL A 120 -1.74 18.33 -13.76
CA VAL A 120 -1.27 17.48 -14.87
C VAL A 120 -2.41 17.27 -15.87
N ALA A 121 -2.09 17.17 -17.15
CA ALA A 121 -3.09 16.84 -18.17
C ALA A 121 -3.45 15.35 -18.09
N TYR A 122 -4.74 15.03 -18.00
CA TYR A 122 -5.21 13.65 -17.92
C TYR A 122 -6.50 13.39 -18.73
N PRO A 123 -6.50 12.44 -19.70
CA PRO A 123 -5.37 11.59 -20.10
C PRO A 123 -4.20 12.39 -20.66
N ALA A 124 -3.02 11.77 -20.72
CA ALA A 124 -1.83 12.43 -21.24
C ALA A 124 -2.07 12.99 -22.65
N GLY A 125 -1.77 14.28 -22.86
CA GLY A 125 -2.01 14.98 -24.13
C GLY A 125 -3.40 15.62 -24.26
N SER A 126 -4.29 15.46 -23.28
CA SER A 126 -5.55 16.22 -23.21
C SER A 126 -5.35 17.64 -22.67
N SER A 127 -6.40 18.46 -22.71
CA SER A 127 -6.47 19.77 -22.05
C SER A 127 -7.13 19.72 -20.67
N THR A 128 -7.52 18.54 -20.19
CA THR A 128 -8.26 18.36 -18.93
C THR A 128 -7.30 18.35 -17.76
N PRO A 129 -7.34 19.35 -16.85
CA PRO A 129 -6.44 19.41 -15.72
C PRO A 129 -6.90 18.48 -14.60
N ALA A 130 -5.99 17.66 -14.09
CA ALA A 130 -6.18 16.81 -12.92
C ALA A 130 -5.05 17.00 -11.90
N TRP A 131 -5.28 16.63 -10.64
CA TRP A 131 -4.22 16.69 -9.62
C TRP A 131 -3.18 15.59 -9.83
N ASN A 132 -1.90 15.93 -9.66
CA ASN A 132 -0.81 14.96 -9.75
C ASN A 132 -0.97 13.81 -8.73
N SER A 133 -1.42 14.11 -7.51
CA SER A 133 -1.73 13.11 -6.49
C SER A 133 -2.90 12.18 -6.84
N TYR A 134 -3.78 12.54 -7.78
CA TYR A 134 -4.81 11.65 -8.31
C TYR A 134 -4.25 10.76 -9.43
N VAL A 135 -3.55 11.34 -10.41
CA VAL A 135 -3.04 10.60 -11.58
C VAL A 135 -1.90 9.67 -11.21
N ASN A 136 -0.95 10.14 -10.39
CA ASN A 136 0.30 9.45 -10.07
C ASN A 136 0.29 8.89 -8.63
N GLN A 137 -0.88 8.49 -8.15
CA GLN A 137 -1.01 7.84 -6.83
C GLN A 137 -0.35 6.46 -6.79
N PRO A 138 0.11 5.98 -5.62
CA PRO A 138 0.71 4.65 -5.48
C PRO A 138 -0.17 3.51 -6.03
N ALA A 139 -1.48 3.57 -5.80
CA ALA A 139 -2.43 2.58 -6.30
C ALA A 139 -2.38 2.42 -7.83
N ALA A 140 -2.22 3.51 -8.58
CA ALA A 140 -2.11 3.49 -10.03
C ALA A 140 -0.86 2.75 -10.51
N SER A 141 0.26 2.93 -9.79
CA SER A 141 1.50 2.20 -10.05
C SER A 141 1.37 0.72 -9.69
N ILE A 142 0.75 0.41 -8.54
CA ILE A 142 0.61 -0.97 -8.03
C ILE A 142 -0.17 -1.89 -9.00
N VAL A 143 -1.19 -1.38 -9.68
CA VAL A 143 -1.97 -2.13 -10.69
C VAL A 143 -1.51 -1.85 -12.12
N GLU A 144 -0.39 -1.16 -12.30
CA GLU A 144 0.28 -0.94 -13.58
C GLU A 144 -0.54 -0.13 -14.62
N ILE A 145 -1.35 0.86 -14.20
CA ILE A 145 -2.25 1.62 -15.09
C ILE A 145 -1.49 2.24 -16.27
N GLN A 146 -0.53 3.13 -15.99
CA GLN A 146 0.16 3.87 -17.06
C GLN A 146 1.00 2.92 -17.92
N ASN A 147 1.60 1.89 -17.33
CA ASN A 147 2.38 0.90 -18.07
C ASN A 147 1.49 0.10 -19.02
N ALA A 148 0.31 -0.34 -18.56
CA ALA A 148 -0.68 -1.03 -19.39
C ALA A 148 -1.17 -0.13 -20.53
N GLN A 149 -1.64 1.08 -20.24
CA GLN A 149 -2.11 2.02 -21.26
C GLN A 149 -1.04 2.28 -22.34
N ASN A 150 0.21 2.52 -21.91
CA ASN A 150 1.32 2.82 -22.82
C ASN A 150 1.79 1.62 -23.63
N SER A 151 1.85 0.43 -23.04
CA SER A 151 2.37 -0.78 -23.70
C SER A 151 1.39 -1.35 -24.70
N PHE A 152 0.10 -1.32 -24.35
CA PHE A 152 -0.98 -1.86 -25.17
C PHE A 152 -1.65 -0.82 -26.07
N LYS A 153 -1.33 0.46 -25.92
CA LYS A 153 -1.93 1.59 -26.66
C LYS A 153 -3.44 1.65 -26.48
N VAL A 154 -3.89 1.46 -25.24
CA VAL A 154 -5.30 1.51 -24.84
C VAL A 154 -5.51 2.59 -23.79
N THR A 155 -6.67 3.22 -23.85
CA THR A 155 -7.11 4.23 -22.87
C THR A 155 -8.53 3.94 -22.37
N GLY A 156 -9.12 2.83 -22.80
CA GLY A 156 -10.45 2.38 -22.40
C GLY A 156 -11.52 2.80 -23.41
N THR A 157 -12.44 1.89 -23.72
CA THR A 157 -13.57 2.17 -24.61
C THR A 157 -14.84 1.55 -24.07
N GLY A 158 -15.97 1.93 -24.66
CA GLY A 158 -17.29 1.48 -24.23
C GLY A 158 -17.84 2.33 -23.10
N VAL A 159 -18.97 1.88 -22.56
CA VAL A 159 -19.69 2.55 -21.47
C VAL A 159 -19.49 1.74 -20.18
N VAL A 160 -18.98 2.39 -19.14
CA VAL A 160 -18.94 1.85 -17.78
C VAL A 160 -20.07 2.49 -16.98
N ALA A 161 -21.08 1.69 -16.65
CA ALA A 161 -22.15 2.09 -15.77
C ALA A 161 -21.73 1.90 -14.30
N ASP A 162 -22.00 2.91 -13.47
CA ASP A 162 -21.68 2.89 -12.04
C ASP A 162 -22.97 3.02 -11.23
N ILE A 163 -23.31 1.98 -10.46
CA ILE A 163 -24.50 1.94 -9.61
C ILE A 163 -24.12 2.41 -8.21
N ASP A 164 -24.40 3.67 -7.90
CA ASP A 164 -23.87 4.33 -6.70
C ASP A 164 -24.76 5.52 -6.25
N THR A 165 -24.21 6.49 -5.52
CA THR A 165 -24.86 7.72 -5.04
C THR A 165 -25.03 8.78 -6.14
N GLY A 166 -24.53 8.52 -7.34
CA GLY A 166 -24.51 9.46 -8.46
C GLY A 166 -23.15 10.11 -8.66
N VAL A 167 -23.11 11.17 -9.46
CA VAL A 167 -21.86 11.90 -9.79
C VAL A 167 -22.07 13.40 -9.70
N ASP A 168 -21.01 14.17 -9.50
CA ASP A 168 -20.96 15.59 -9.83
C ASP A 168 -20.73 15.76 -11.34
N PRO A 169 -21.76 16.09 -12.14
CA PRO A 169 -21.64 16.20 -13.59
C PRO A 169 -20.81 17.41 -14.03
N THR A 170 -20.47 18.30 -13.09
CA THR A 170 -19.68 19.51 -13.34
C THR A 170 -18.21 19.33 -12.97
N HIS A 171 -17.82 18.19 -12.41
CA HIS A 171 -16.42 17.92 -12.07
C HIS A 171 -15.57 17.93 -13.36
N PRO A 172 -14.56 18.82 -13.50
CA PRO A 172 -13.86 19.04 -14.77
C PRO A 172 -13.18 17.81 -15.37
N VAL A 173 -12.77 16.86 -14.52
CA VAL A 173 -12.15 15.61 -14.95
C VAL A 173 -13.18 14.59 -15.47
N LEU A 174 -14.40 14.60 -14.92
CA LEU A 174 -15.42 13.59 -15.26
C LEU A 174 -16.37 14.08 -16.35
N GLN A 175 -16.74 15.36 -16.34
CA GLN A 175 -17.68 15.95 -17.29
C GLN A 175 -17.41 15.56 -18.76
N PRO A 176 -16.16 15.56 -19.28
CA PRO A 176 -15.90 15.24 -20.68
C PRO A 176 -16.19 13.79 -21.07
N VAL A 177 -16.29 12.88 -20.10
CA VAL A 177 -16.46 11.43 -20.33
C VAL A 177 -17.82 10.91 -19.88
N LEU A 178 -18.70 11.74 -19.33
CA LEU A 178 -20.07 11.32 -19.01
C LEU A 178 -20.87 11.02 -20.29
N VAL A 179 -21.70 9.97 -20.25
CA VAL A 179 -22.64 9.70 -21.33
C VAL A 179 -23.60 10.89 -21.52
N PRO A 180 -24.05 11.19 -22.75
CA PRO A 180 -25.01 12.26 -22.98
C PRO A 180 -26.27 12.10 -22.11
N GLY A 181 -26.63 13.15 -21.38
CA GLY A 181 -27.75 13.12 -20.42
C GLY A 181 -27.38 12.58 -19.04
N ASP A 182 -26.10 12.35 -18.77
CA ASP A 182 -25.51 12.01 -17.48
C ASP A 182 -26.19 10.83 -16.77
N GLY A 183 -26.65 9.79 -17.48
CA GLY A 183 -27.24 8.60 -16.84
C GLY A 183 -28.65 8.81 -16.27
N TYR A 184 -28.93 8.30 -15.06
CA TYR A 184 -30.28 8.29 -14.47
C TYR A 184 -30.27 8.31 -12.93
N ASP A 185 -31.23 9.02 -12.33
CA ASP A 185 -31.48 9.07 -10.89
C ASP A 185 -32.75 8.30 -10.55
N PHE A 186 -32.56 7.09 -10.02
CA PHE A 186 -33.64 6.19 -9.63
C PHE A 186 -34.32 6.63 -8.33
N THR A 187 -33.56 7.28 -7.44
CA THR A 187 -34.06 7.80 -6.15
C THR A 187 -35.12 8.89 -6.33
N ARG A 188 -35.08 9.61 -7.46
CA ARG A 188 -36.07 10.63 -7.86
C ARG A 188 -36.85 10.27 -9.12
N ASN A 189 -36.55 9.12 -9.72
CA ASN A 189 -37.13 8.65 -10.97
C ASN A 189 -37.08 9.70 -12.09
N GLN A 190 -35.88 10.23 -12.37
CA GLN A 190 -35.63 11.29 -13.35
C GLN A 190 -34.36 11.04 -14.19
N PRO A 191 -34.28 11.56 -15.43
CA PRO A 191 -33.04 11.54 -16.21
C PRO A 191 -31.89 12.31 -15.53
N GLY A 192 -30.66 11.85 -15.75
CA GLY A 192 -29.45 12.39 -15.12
C GLY A 192 -29.20 11.79 -13.73
N GLY A 193 -27.98 11.37 -13.47
CA GLY A 193 -27.51 10.74 -12.23
C GLY A 193 -26.72 11.69 -11.32
N SER A 194 -27.10 12.97 -11.29
CA SER A 194 -26.40 13.99 -10.52
C SER A 194 -26.66 13.83 -9.02
N GLU A 195 -25.60 13.64 -8.24
CA GLU A 195 -25.70 13.60 -6.77
C GLU A 195 -25.82 15.00 -6.15
N LEU A 196 -25.52 16.06 -6.91
CA LEU A 196 -25.72 17.44 -6.45
C LEU A 196 -27.20 17.76 -6.16
N ASN A 197 -28.14 16.95 -6.66
CA ASN A 197 -29.57 17.07 -6.33
C ASN A 197 -29.89 16.71 -4.87
N ASP A 198 -28.97 16.10 -4.13
CA ASP A 198 -29.12 15.77 -2.71
C ASP A 198 -28.80 16.94 -1.77
N VAL A 199 -28.17 17.99 -2.29
CA VAL A 199 -27.75 19.15 -1.51
C VAL A 199 -28.48 20.43 -1.95
N ALA A 200 -28.71 21.33 -1.01
CA ALA A 200 -29.26 22.65 -1.23
C ALA A 200 -28.24 23.73 -0.83
N PRO A 201 -28.30 24.95 -1.41
CA PRO A 201 -27.41 26.05 -1.00
C PRO A 201 -27.43 26.36 0.50
N SER A 202 -28.56 26.10 1.18
CA SER A 202 -28.71 26.28 2.64
C SER A 202 -27.95 25.26 3.47
N ASP A 203 -27.49 24.15 2.89
CA ASP A 203 -26.66 23.17 3.59
C ASP A 203 -25.21 23.66 3.76
N PHE A 204 -24.83 24.78 3.11
CA PHE A 204 -23.47 25.31 3.14
C PHE A 204 -23.41 26.73 3.72
N PRO A 205 -22.37 27.07 4.50
CA PRO A 205 -22.09 28.46 4.88
C PRO A 205 -21.78 29.35 3.66
N THR A 206 -21.18 28.76 2.61
CA THR A 206 -20.87 29.40 1.33
C THR A 206 -21.13 28.41 0.20
N TYR A 207 -21.95 28.79 -0.79
CA TYR A 207 -22.37 27.91 -1.90
C TYR A 207 -22.04 28.52 -3.29
N PRO A 208 -21.44 27.74 -4.22
CA PRO A 208 -20.81 26.45 -3.97
C PRO A 208 -19.65 26.61 -2.96
N PRO A 209 -19.21 25.52 -2.31
CA PRO A 209 -18.00 25.56 -1.49
C PRO A 209 -16.84 26.17 -2.28
N PRO A 210 -16.00 27.00 -1.65
CA PRO A 210 -14.83 27.54 -2.32
C PRO A 210 -13.91 26.41 -2.78
N THR A 211 -13.37 26.54 -4.00
CA THR A 211 -12.46 25.53 -4.56
C THR A 211 -11.16 25.44 -3.76
N CYS A 212 -10.68 24.21 -3.55
CA CYS A 212 -9.44 23.97 -2.83
C CYS A 212 -8.22 24.34 -3.67
N SER A 213 -7.45 25.34 -3.22
CA SER A 213 -6.11 25.65 -3.74
C SER A 213 -5.04 25.36 -2.67
N SER A 214 -3.76 25.34 -3.06
CA SER A 214 -2.64 25.16 -2.11
C SER A 214 -2.57 26.27 -1.04
N SER A 215 -3.17 27.43 -1.28
CA SER A 215 -3.20 28.57 -0.34
C SER A 215 -4.50 28.69 0.45
N THR A 216 -5.62 28.14 -0.04
CA THR A 216 -6.93 28.24 0.63
C THR A 216 -7.25 27.06 1.54
N CYS A 217 -6.60 25.89 1.35
CA CYS A 217 -6.89 24.67 2.12
C CYS A 217 -5.58 23.94 2.52
N PRO A 218 -4.87 24.40 3.57
CA PRO A 218 -3.51 23.94 3.89
C PRO A 218 -3.42 22.50 4.43
N ALA A 219 -4.53 21.87 4.83
CA ALA A 219 -4.56 20.48 5.28
C ALA A 219 -5.59 19.68 4.47
N PRO A 220 -5.23 18.52 3.89
CA PRO A 220 -6.22 17.54 3.46
C PRO A 220 -6.92 16.98 4.70
N ALA A 221 -8.25 16.93 4.71
CA ALA A 221 -8.97 16.26 5.79
C ALA A 221 -8.82 14.72 5.65
N GLN A 222 -9.24 13.93 6.67
CA GLN A 222 -9.35 12.45 6.63
C GLN A 222 -10.82 11.91 6.52
N VAL A 223 -11.19 11.08 5.51
CA VAL A 223 -12.54 10.44 5.39
C VAL A 223 -12.63 9.19 6.22
N ASN A 224 -13.74 8.48 6.16
CA ASN A 224 -13.83 7.02 6.24
C ASN A 224 -15.02 6.54 5.40
N GLN A 225 -15.31 5.24 5.33
CA GLN A 225 -16.48 4.74 4.57
C GLN A 225 -17.83 5.23 5.08
N SER A 226 -17.95 5.47 6.39
CA SER A 226 -19.16 6.06 7.00
C SER A 226 -19.23 7.59 6.86
N THR A 227 -18.18 8.22 6.34
CA THR A 227 -18.08 9.66 6.12
C THR A 227 -17.18 9.90 4.90
N ALA A 228 -17.61 9.54 3.70
CA ALA A 228 -16.82 9.65 2.46
C ALA A 228 -16.38 11.09 2.09
N ALA A 229 -16.39 12.03 3.03
CA ALA A 229 -16.07 13.44 2.87
C ALA A 229 -14.69 13.91 3.36
N VAL A 230 -13.68 13.77 2.48
CA VAL A 230 -12.30 14.31 2.36
C VAL A 230 -12.26 15.75 2.03
N LEU A 231 -12.96 16.53 2.81
CA LEU A 231 -13.26 17.88 2.46
C LEU A 231 -12.49 18.88 3.29
N ASP A 232 -12.06 19.95 2.61
CA ASP A 232 -11.78 21.21 3.27
C ASP A 232 -12.89 21.59 4.26
N GLN A 233 -12.52 22.35 5.28
CA GLN A 233 -13.35 22.68 6.44
C GLN A 233 -14.68 23.35 6.05
N SER A 234 -14.77 23.93 4.85
CA SER A 234 -15.99 24.51 4.27
C SER A 234 -17.01 23.51 3.72
N THR A 235 -16.59 22.35 3.23
CA THR A 235 -17.50 21.31 2.70
C THR A 235 -17.75 20.21 3.75
N ALA A 236 -16.83 20.00 4.70
CA ALA A 236 -17.06 19.19 5.90
C ALA A 236 -18.30 19.67 6.69
N ALA A 237 -18.57 20.98 6.70
CA ALA A 237 -19.75 21.57 7.33
C ALA A 237 -21.11 21.04 6.80
N VAL A 238 -21.14 20.52 5.56
CA VAL A 238 -22.35 19.89 5.00
C VAL A 238 -22.58 18.52 5.61
N LEU A 239 -21.50 17.80 5.90
CA LEU A 239 -21.55 16.46 6.49
C LEU A 239 -21.68 16.47 8.02
N ASP A 240 -21.32 17.59 8.66
CA ASP A 240 -21.70 17.87 10.05
C ASP A 240 -23.22 18.01 10.23
N GLY A 241 -23.97 18.03 9.11
CA GLY A 241 -25.41 17.76 9.01
C GLY A 241 -26.20 18.44 10.10
N ASN A 242 -26.54 19.72 9.92
CA ASN A 242 -27.38 20.57 10.79
C ASN A 242 -28.48 19.82 11.60
N GLY A 243 -28.10 19.06 12.64
CA GLY A 243 -28.97 18.21 13.46
C GLY A 243 -29.28 16.78 12.98
N ASN A 244 -28.78 16.29 11.84
CA ASN A 244 -28.87 14.87 11.42
C ASN A 244 -27.52 14.37 10.89
N PRO A 245 -26.74 13.63 11.71
CA PRO A 245 -25.37 13.21 11.37
C PRO A 245 -25.29 12.21 10.20
N ASN A 246 -26.40 11.60 9.78
CA ASN A 246 -26.40 10.59 8.75
C ASN A 246 -26.86 11.09 7.38
N LYS A 247 -27.39 12.33 7.27
CA LYS A 247 -28.03 12.85 6.04
C LYS A 247 -27.13 12.78 4.80
N TYR A 248 -25.82 12.93 4.98
CA TYR A 248 -24.83 13.01 3.91
C TYR A 248 -23.71 11.98 4.03
N ALA A 249 -23.88 10.94 4.85
CA ALA A 249 -22.81 10.00 5.20
C ALA A 249 -22.11 9.35 3.97
N ALA A 250 -22.84 9.17 2.86
CA ALA A 250 -22.31 8.62 1.61
C ALA A 250 -22.25 9.63 0.45
N PHE A 251 -22.57 10.91 0.68
CA PHE A 251 -22.49 11.93 -0.37
C PHE A 251 -21.07 12.01 -0.94
N GLY A 252 -20.95 12.06 -2.27
CA GLY A 252 -19.68 12.09 -2.99
C GLY A 252 -19.05 10.72 -3.28
N HIS A 253 -19.61 9.62 -2.74
CA HIS A 253 -19.07 8.28 -2.93
C HIS A 253 -19.02 7.90 -4.42
N GLY A 254 -20.12 8.07 -5.17
CA GLY A 254 -20.16 7.75 -6.60
C GLY A 254 -19.24 8.62 -7.45
N THR A 255 -19.09 9.93 -7.16
CA THR A 255 -18.06 10.76 -7.82
C THR A 255 -16.65 10.21 -7.60
N MET A 256 -16.34 9.73 -6.39
CA MET A 256 -15.03 9.13 -6.11
C MET A 256 -14.86 7.79 -6.84
N VAL A 257 -15.88 6.94 -6.87
CA VAL A 257 -15.84 5.64 -7.58
C VAL A 257 -15.63 5.85 -9.08
N MET A 258 -16.42 6.73 -9.70
CA MET A 258 -16.25 7.12 -11.11
C MET A 258 -14.87 7.71 -11.40
N GLY A 259 -14.31 8.49 -10.46
CA GLY A 259 -12.94 8.98 -10.54
C GLY A 259 -11.91 7.87 -10.68
N ILE A 260 -12.08 6.73 -10.02
CA ILE A 260 -11.13 5.61 -10.12
C ILE A 260 -11.32 4.87 -11.44
N ILE A 261 -12.55 4.70 -11.92
CA ILE A 261 -12.82 4.13 -13.25
C ILE A 261 -12.15 4.98 -14.32
N HIS A 262 -12.33 6.31 -14.26
CA HIS A 262 -11.68 7.27 -15.15
C HIS A 262 -10.15 7.23 -15.04
N LEU A 263 -9.62 7.04 -13.83
CA LEU A 263 -8.18 6.90 -13.63
C LEU A 263 -7.63 5.70 -14.40
N VAL A 264 -8.32 4.57 -14.43
CA VAL A 264 -7.85 3.39 -15.16
C VAL A 264 -8.15 3.48 -16.66
N ALA A 265 -9.33 3.96 -17.03
CA ALA A 265 -9.86 3.99 -18.39
C ALA A 265 -10.31 5.41 -18.79
N PRO A 266 -9.37 6.35 -19.01
CA PRO A 266 -9.67 7.78 -19.16
C PRO A 266 -10.45 8.17 -20.41
N THR A 267 -10.66 7.26 -21.37
CA THR A 267 -11.48 7.52 -22.56
C THR A 267 -12.75 6.67 -22.63
N ALA A 268 -13.01 5.82 -21.63
CA ALA A 268 -14.30 5.13 -21.52
C ALA A 268 -15.39 6.14 -21.15
N GLN A 269 -16.60 5.95 -21.69
CA GLN A 269 -17.75 6.75 -21.29
C GLN A 269 -18.27 6.26 -19.94
N LEU A 270 -18.69 7.18 -19.09
CA LEU A 270 -19.17 6.91 -17.74
C LEU A 270 -20.68 7.17 -17.65
N MET A 271 -21.43 6.16 -17.21
CA MET A 271 -22.88 6.24 -17.02
C MET A 271 -23.23 6.17 -15.54
N PRO A 272 -23.54 7.31 -14.89
CA PRO A 272 -23.89 7.30 -13.48
C PRO A 272 -25.34 6.82 -13.31
N LEU A 273 -25.53 5.77 -12.53
CA LEU A 273 -26.81 5.17 -12.20
C LEU A 273 -27.05 5.36 -10.71
N LYS A 274 -27.65 6.49 -10.36
CA LYS A 274 -27.88 6.87 -8.95
C LYS A 274 -29.02 6.03 -8.36
N ALA A 275 -28.65 4.97 -7.64
CA ALA A 275 -29.58 4.10 -6.91
C ALA A 275 -29.55 4.35 -5.39
N PHE A 276 -28.49 5.00 -4.89
CA PHE A 276 -28.31 5.30 -3.48
C PHE A 276 -28.60 6.77 -3.17
N HIS A 277 -29.22 7.02 -2.02
CA HIS A 277 -29.40 8.35 -1.44
C HIS A 277 -28.08 8.85 -0.81
N SER A 278 -28.02 10.14 -0.46
CA SER A 278 -26.85 10.75 0.17
C SER A 278 -26.50 10.21 1.56
N ASP A 279 -27.44 9.54 2.23
CA ASP A 279 -27.22 8.84 3.49
C ASP A 279 -26.69 7.40 3.28
N GLY A 280 -26.50 7.00 2.03
CA GLY A 280 -26.02 5.67 1.65
C GLY A 280 -27.11 4.60 1.65
N THR A 281 -28.39 4.94 1.80
CA THR A 281 -29.48 3.97 1.70
C THR A 281 -29.94 3.75 0.26
N ALA A 282 -30.38 2.54 -0.06
CA ALA A 282 -31.00 2.20 -1.34
C ALA A 282 -32.07 1.13 -1.17
N SER A 283 -33.00 1.08 -2.13
CA SER A 283 -33.90 -0.06 -2.29
C SER A 283 -33.35 -1.04 -3.32
N LEU A 284 -33.55 -2.35 -3.10
CA LEU A 284 -33.20 -3.38 -4.08
C LEU A 284 -33.89 -3.11 -5.43
N SER A 285 -35.13 -2.60 -5.41
CA SER A 285 -35.83 -2.22 -6.64
C SER A 285 -35.11 -1.15 -7.48
N ASP A 286 -34.46 -0.17 -6.85
CA ASP A 286 -33.70 0.86 -7.58
C ASP A 286 -32.40 0.29 -8.16
N ILE A 287 -31.75 -0.63 -7.44
CA ILE A 287 -30.57 -1.36 -7.93
C ILE A 287 -30.92 -2.24 -9.13
N LEU A 288 -32.02 -3.00 -9.05
CA LEU A 288 -32.50 -3.81 -10.18
C LEU A 288 -32.80 -2.95 -11.40
N ARG A 289 -33.47 -1.82 -11.20
CA ARG A 289 -33.72 -0.83 -12.26
C ARG A 289 -32.43 -0.31 -12.86
N ALA A 290 -31.43 -0.01 -12.04
CA ALA A 290 -30.13 0.44 -12.52
C ALA A 290 -29.44 -0.63 -13.38
N ILE A 291 -29.40 -1.90 -12.94
CA ILE A 291 -28.81 -3.00 -13.73
C ILE A 291 -29.50 -3.11 -15.09
N TYR A 292 -30.83 -3.22 -15.11
CA TYR A 292 -31.59 -3.34 -16.36
C TYR A 292 -31.45 -2.12 -17.27
N TYR A 293 -31.44 -0.92 -16.69
CA TYR A 293 -31.24 0.32 -17.43
C TYR A 293 -29.86 0.39 -18.04
N GLY A 294 -28.79 0.06 -17.30
CA GLY A 294 -27.42 0.06 -17.79
C GLY A 294 -27.28 -0.84 -19.02
N VAL A 295 -27.76 -2.08 -18.93
CA VAL A 295 -27.75 -3.03 -20.06
C VAL A 295 -28.53 -2.48 -21.26
N GLN A 296 -29.75 -1.98 -21.04
CA GLN A 296 -30.61 -1.44 -22.11
C GLN A 296 -30.08 -0.13 -22.72
N ASN A 297 -29.15 0.55 -22.05
CA ASN A 297 -28.49 1.76 -22.52
C ASN A 297 -27.02 1.51 -22.92
N ASN A 298 -26.69 0.27 -23.29
CA ASN A 298 -25.40 -0.14 -23.87
C ASN A 298 -24.20 -0.05 -22.91
N ALA A 299 -24.41 -0.23 -21.61
CA ALA A 299 -23.29 -0.49 -20.70
C ALA A 299 -22.51 -1.73 -21.17
N ASN A 300 -21.19 -1.62 -21.24
CA ASN A 300 -20.27 -2.72 -21.48
C ASN A 300 -19.73 -3.29 -20.16
N VAL A 301 -19.66 -2.45 -19.14
CA VAL A 301 -19.22 -2.80 -17.79
C VAL A 301 -20.20 -2.19 -16.78
N ILE A 302 -20.55 -2.93 -15.73
CA ILE A 302 -21.30 -2.45 -14.57
C ILE A 302 -20.40 -2.57 -13.33
N ASN A 303 -20.11 -1.43 -12.71
CA ASN A 303 -19.47 -1.32 -11.41
C ASN A 303 -20.54 -1.26 -10.30
N MET A 304 -20.34 -2.04 -9.24
CA MET A 304 -21.23 -2.08 -8.07
C MET A 304 -20.41 -1.95 -6.80
N SER A 305 -20.22 -0.72 -6.34
CA SER A 305 -19.43 -0.41 -5.14
C SER A 305 -20.26 -0.48 -3.85
N PHE A 306 -21.12 -1.50 -3.75
CA PHE A 306 -21.97 -1.80 -2.61
C PHE A 306 -22.01 -3.31 -2.35
N ASP A 307 -22.51 -3.68 -1.17
CA ASP A 307 -22.80 -5.08 -0.85
C ASP A 307 -24.06 -5.23 0.01
N MET A 308 -24.58 -6.45 0.07
CA MET A 308 -25.70 -6.85 0.92
C MET A 308 -25.52 -8.27 1.45
N LYS A 309 -25.94 -8.49 2.71
CA LYS A 309 -25.78 -9.78 3.41
C LYS A 309 -26.83 -10.82 3.01
N THR A 310 -27.97 -10.37 2.50
CA THR A 310 -29.10 -11.23 2.13
C THR A 310 -29.10 -11.48 0.62
N SER A 311 -29.23 -12.74 0.20
CA SER A 311 -29.34 -13.06 -1.23
C SER A 311 -30.66 -12.54 -1.82
N SER A 312 -30.63 -12.19 -3.10
CA SER A 312 -31.83 -11.88 -3.90
C SER A 312 -31.79 -12.72 -5.17
N VAL A 313 -32.90 -13.42 -5.44
CA VAL A 313 -33.02 -14.25 -6.64
C VAL A 313 -33.16 -13.36 -7.88
N GLU A 314 -33.86 -12.24 -7.75
CA GLU A 314 -34.03 -11.31 -8.86
C GLU A 314 -32.73 -10.56 -9.19
N LEU A 315 -31.92 -10.22 -8.18
CA LEU A 315 -30.57 -9.67 -8.39
C LEU A 315 -29.69 -10.62 -9.19
N GLN A 316 -29.71 -11.92 -8.84
CA GLN A 316 -28.98 -12.93 -9.60
C GLN A 316 -29.47 -13.00 -11.06
N LYS A 317 -30.79 -13.00 -11.29
CA LYS A 317 -31.37 -13.01 -12.65
C LYS A 317 -31.04 -11.76 -13.45
N ALA A 318 -30.98 -10.59 -12.82
CA ALA A 318 -30.61 -9.34 -13.46
C ALA A 318 -29.14 -9.34 -13.90
N LEU A 319 -28.23 -9.88 -13.07
CA LEU A 319 -26.80 -9.99 -13.39
C LEU A 319 -26.52 -11.08 -14.45
N ASP A 320 -27.19 -12.22 -14.37
CA ASP A 320 -27.17 -13.26 -15.43
C ASP A 320 -27.67 -12.68 -16.76
N TYR A 321 -28.73 -11.86 -16.74
CA TYR A 321 -29.20 -11.15 -17.92
C TYR A 321 -28.13 -10.18 -18.47
N ALA A 322 -27.48 -9.39 -17.61
CA ALA A 322 -26.41 -8.48 -18.01
C ALA A 322 -25.26 -9.25 -18.69
N ASN A 323 -24.83 -10.36 -18.08
CA ASN A 323 -23.78 -11.24 -18.62
C ASN A 323 -24.16 -11.85 -19.97
N LYS A 324 -25.41 -12.29 -20.15
CA LYS A 324 -25.93 -12.78 -21.45
C LYS A 324 -25.95 -11.70 -22.54
N GLN A 325 -25.97 -10.43 -22.16
CA GLN A 325 -25.79 -9.30 -23.07
C GLN A 325 -24.32 -8.88 -23.22
N ASN A 326 -23.37 -9.71 -22.78
CA ASN A 326 -21.92 -9.48 -22.75
C ASN A 326 -21.48 -8.29 -21.89
N VAL A 327 -22.30 -7.89 -20.90
CA VAL A 327 -21.91 -6.87 -19.92
C VAL A 327 -21.05 -7.52 -18.84
N ILE A 328 -19.90 -6.90 -18.55
CA ILE A 328 -18.97 -7.34 -17.51
C ILE A 328 -19.39 -6.72 -16.18
N CYS A 329 -19.43 -7.48 -15.09
CA CYS A 329 -19.82 -7.00 -13.77
C CYS A 329 -18.69 -7.20 -12.75
N ALA A 330 -18.41 -6.14 -11.98
CA ALA A 330 -17.50 -6.18 -10.83
C ALA A 330 -18.15 -5.53 -9.61
N ALA A 331 -17.88 -6.07 -8.42
CA ALA A 331 -18.50 -5.60 -7.19
C ALA A 331 -17.55 -5.63 -5.99
N SER A 332 -17.79 -4.78 -5.00
CA SER A 332 -17.04 -4.79 -3.74
C SER A 332 -17.30 -6.05 -2.92
N SER A 333 -16.27 -6.60 -2.26
CA SER A 333 -16.40 -7.80 -1.42
C SER A 333 -16.86 -7.55 0.02
N GLY A 334 -17.03 -6.29 0.44
CA GLY A 334 -17.47 -5.90 1.79
C GLY A 334 -16.32 -5.50 2.73
N ASN A 335 -16.66 -4.81 3.83
CA ASN A 335 -15.73 -4.03 4.65
C ASN A 335 -15.69 -4.38 6.14
N ASP A 336 -16.16 -5.57 6.54
CA ASP A 336 -16.21 -6.00 7.94
C ASP A 336 -14.94 -6.71 8.43
N GLY A 337 -13.98 -7.00 7.54
CA GLY A 337 -12.77 -7.76 7.84
C GLY A 337 -13.02 -9.24 8.12
N THR A 338 -14.09 -9.82 7.57
CA THR A 338 -14.56 -11.18 7.84
C THR A 338 -14.64 -12.05 6.57
N GLN A 339 -14.98 -13.34 6.73
CA GLN A 339 -15.33 -14.23 5.60
C GLN A 339 -16.85 -14.32 5.38
N GLU A 340 -17.58 -13.25 5.68
CA GLU A 340 -19.03 -13.20 5.49
C GLU A 340 -19.39 -13.19 3.99
N ILE A 341 -20.38 -13.99 3.62
CA ILE A 341 -20.89 -14.03 2.26
C ILE A 341 -21.74 -12.79 2.01
N VAL A 342 -21.33 -11.97 1.04
CA VAL A 342 -22.07 -10.77 0.62
C VAL A 342 -22.33 -10.77 -0.88
N TYR A 343 -23.43 -10.15 -1.29
CA TYR A 343 -23.91 -10.07 -2.66
C TYR A 343 -23.78 -8.63 -3.17
N PRO A 344 -23.47 -8.40 -4.46
CA PRO A 344 -23.43 -9.42 -5.51
C PRO A 344 -22.07 -10.14 -5.64
N ALA A 345 -21.07 -9.81 -4.82
CA ALA A 345 -19.73 -10.42 -4.89
C ALA A 345 -19.73 -11.96 -4.81
N ALA A 346 -20.66 -12.58 -4.08
CA ALA A 346 -20.81 -14.03 -4.01
C ALA A 346 -21.32 -14.69 -5.31
N LEU A 347 -21.88 -13.93 -6.24
CA LEU A 347 -22.38 -14.42 -7.53
C LEU A 347 -21.25 -14.56 -8.55
N GLN A 348 -20.22 -15.36 -8.20
CA GLN A 348 -18.94 -15.42 -8.92
C GLN A 348 -19.03 -15.92 -10.38
N ASN A 349 -20.15 -16.51 -10.79
CA ASN A 349 -20.39 -16.81 -12.21
C ASN A 349 -20.69 -15.55 -13.02
N ASP A 350 -21.32 -14.55 -12.39
CA ASP A 350 -21.84 -13.35 -13.04
C ASP A 350 -21.02 -12.10 -12.68
N VAL A 351 -20.29 -12.12 -11.55
CA VAL A 351 -19.65 -10.95 -10.95
C VAL A 351 -18.23 -11.27 -10.48
N MET A 352 -17.27 -10.42 -10.83
CA MET A 352 -15.94 -10.43 -10.21
C MET A 352 -16.02 -9.67 -8.88
N GLY A 353 -16.08 -10.38 -7.76
CA GLY A 353 -16.00 -9.77 -6.44
C GLY A 353 -14.57 -9.28 -6.13
N VAL A 354 -14.43 -8.06 -5.61
CA VAL A 354 -13.15 -7.35 -5.49
C VAL A 354 -12.82 -6.98 -4.05
N ALA A 355 -11.72 -7.57 -3.55
CA ALA A 355 -11.17 -7.29 -2.23
C ALA A 355 -10.19 -6.09 -2.25
N SER A 356 -9.92 -5.54 -1.07
CA SER A 356 -9.06 -4.36 -0.90
C SER A 356 -7.66 -4.74 -0.42
N THR A 357 -6.66 -4.08 -0.99
CA THR A 357 -5.26 -4.11 -0.53
C THR A 357 -4.75 -2.74 -0.09
N THR A 358 -3.76 -2.77 0.80
CA THR A 358 -2.94 -1.62 1.20
C THR A 358 -1.92 -1.24 0.12
N ASN A 359 -1.26 -0.09 0.29
CA ASN A 359 -0.09 0.28 -0.53
C ASN A 359 1.15 -0.61 -0.28
N GLN A 360 1.11 -1.49 0.72
CA GLN A 360 2.15 -2.49 1.00
C GLN A 360 1.85 -3.84 0.35
N ASP A 361 0.83 -3.92 -0.50
CA ASP A 361 0.46 -5.13 -1.22
C ASP A 361 0.02 -6.26 -0.27
N THR A 362 -0.73 -5.90 0.77
CA THR A 362 -1.33 -6.82 1.72
C THR A 362 -2.83 -6.57 1.79
N ARG A 363 -3.62 -7.58 2.18
CA ARG A 363 -5.06 -7.40 2.42
C ARG A 363 -5.29 -6.26 3.42
N SER A 364 -6.22 -5.37 3.10
CA SER A 364 -6.72 -4.34 3.99
C SER A 364 -7.43 -4.96 5.19
N GLN A 365 -7.23 -4.44 6.40
CA GLN A 365 -7.78 -5.05 7.61
C GLN A 365 -9.32 -5.14 7.58
N PHE A 366 -9.98 -4.13 7.02
CA PHE A 366 -11.42 -4.10 6.82
C PHE A 366 -11.89 -4.97 5.65
N SER A 367 -11.04 -5.38 4.72
CA SER A 367 -11.51 -6.13 3.55
C SER A 367 -12.05 -7.48 4.00
N ASN A 368 -13.32 -7.75 3.67
CA ASN A 368 -13.83 -9.11 3.67
C ASN A 368 -13.01 -9.96 2.68
N TYR A 369 -12.96 -11.27 2.94
CA TYR A 369 -12.06 -12.19 2.25
C TYR A 369 -12.64 -13.60 2.12
N GLY A 370 -12.06 -14.40 1.23
CA GLY A 370 -12.46 -15.78 0.99
C GLY A 370 -12.91 -16.01 -0.45
N ASN A 371 -12.57 -17.18 -0.98
CA ASN A 371 -12.77 -17.52 -2.40
C ASN A 371 -14.25 -17.58 -2.83
N ALA A 372 -15.18 -17.57 -1.87
CA ALA A 372 -16.61 -17.52 -2.16
C ALA A 372 -17.09 -16.12 -2.60
N ILE A 373 -16.36 -15.06 -2.24
CA ILE A 373 -16.73 -13.65 -2.54
C ILE A 373 -15.62 -12.87 -3.23
N VAL A 374 -14.38 -13.36 -3.23
CA VAL A 374 -13.23 -12.68 -3.86
C VAL A 374 -12.85 -13.42 -5.13
N TRP A 375 -12.95 -12.72 -6.28
CA TRP A 375 -12.31 -13.13 -7.52
C TRP A 375 -10.86 -12.65 -7.58
N VAL A 376 -10.66 -11.35 -7.32
CA VAL A 376 -9.38 -10.65 -7.40
C VAL A 376 -9.34 -9.54 -6.33
N ALA A 377 -8.16 -9.07 -5.95
CA ALA A 377 -8.00 -7.93 -5.06
C ALA A 377 -7.44 -6.73 -5.83
N ALA A 378 -7.70 -5.51 -5.38
CA ALA A 378 -7.11 -4.29 -5.92
C ALA A 378 -6.85 -3.28 -4.78
N PRO A 379 -6.03 -2.25 -4.98
CA PRO A 379 -5.85 -1.20 -3.98
C PRO A 379 -7.20 -0.62 -3.55
N GLY A 380 -7.38 -0.45 -2.24
CA GLY A 380 -8.56 0.17 -1.67
C GLY A 380 -8.25 0.94 -0.39
N GLU A 381 -6.99 1.28 -0.13
CA GLU A 381 -6.59 2.16 0.96
C GLU A 381 -5.79 3.34 0.43
N SER A 382 -5.98 4.51 1.06
CA SER A 382 -5.26 5.73 0.66
C SER A 382 -5.46 6.06 -0.82
N ILE A 383 -6.69 5.90 -1.31
CA ILE A 383 -7.05 6.11 -2.72
C ILE A 383 -7.46 7.55 -2.92
N VAL A 384 -6.71 8.30 -3.73
CA VAL A 384 -7.07 9.68 -4.09
C VAL A 384 -8.04 9.63 -5.26
N SER A 385 -9.15 10.35 -5.19
CA SER A 385 -10.13 10.41 -6.27
C SER A 385 -10.80 11.78 -6.37
N THR A 386 -11.52 11.98 -7.46
CA THR A 386 -12.40 13.14 -7.67
C THR A 386 -13.48 13.18 -6.59
N TYR A 387 -13.90 14.38 -6.21
CA TYR A 387 -14.97 14.59 -5.22
C TYR A 387 -15.83 15.79 -5.65
N PRO A 388 -17.13 15.85 -5.29
CA PRO A 388 -17.99 16.96 -5.70
C PRO A 388 -17.41 18.36 -5.47
N PHE A 389 -17.89 19.31 -6.25
CA PHE A 389 -17.50 20.72 -6.26
C PHE A 389 -16.09 20.99 -6.78
N ASN A 390 -15.66 20.21 -7.80
CA ASN A 390 -14.32 20.32 -8.39
C ASN A 390 -13.20 20.18 -7.33
N THR A 391 -13.36 19.19 -6.46
CA THR A 391 -12.39 18.88 -5.41
C THR A 391 -11.88 17.44 -5.56
N TYR A 392 -10.93 17.08 -4.72
CA TYR A 392 -10.44 15.71 -4.61
C TYR A 392 -10.53 15.30 -3.14
N ALA A 393 -10.68 14.01 -2.91
CA ALA A 393 -10.67 13.39 -1.60
C ALA A 393 -9.78 12.15 -1.63
N ALA A 394 -9.35 11.69 -0.46
CA ALA A 394 -8.71 10.38 -0.31
C ALA A 394 -9.60 9.47 0.52
N GLY A 395 -9.78 8.21 0.12
CA GLY A 395 -10.63 7.25 0.83
C GLY A 395 -10.11 5.83 0.90
N TRP A 396 -10.91 4.97 1.51
CA TRP A 396 -10.64 3.54 1.62
C TRP A 396 -11.91 2.70 1.64
N GLY A 397 -11.78 1.47 1.16
CA GLY A 397 -12.85 0.49 1.04
C GLY A 397 -12.75 -0.37 -0.19
N THR A 398 -13.39 -1.54 -0.12
CA THR A 398 -13.57 -2.41 -1.28
C THR A 398 -14.40 -1.72 -2.36
N SER A 399 -15.20 -0.72 -2.01
CA SER A 399 -15.89 0.19 -2.94
C SER A 399 -14.94 1.01 -3.81
N PHE A 400 -13.71 1.27 -3.35
CA PHE A 400 -12.65 1.91 -4.15
C PHE A 400 -11.75 0.89 -4.85
N SER A 401 -11.85 -0.41 -4.53
CA SER A 401 -11.13 -1.49 -5.22
C SER A 401 -11.87 -1.98 -6.46
N ALA A 402 -13.19 -2.18 -6.38
CA ALA A 402 -14.04 -2.57 -7.50
C ALA A 402 -13.85 -1.72 -8.78
N PRO A 403 -13.78 -0.36 -8.71
CA PRO A 403 -13.61 0.45 -9.90
C PRO A 403 -12.26 0.27 -10.62
N PHE A 404 -11.21 -0.24 -9.95
CA PHE A 404 -9.97 -0.59 -10.65
C PHE A 404 -10.18 -1.76 -11.62
N VAL A 405 -10.98 -2.75 -11.21
CA VAL A 405 -11.35 -3.91 -12.05
C VAL A 405 -12.30 -3.48 -13.16
N SER A 406 -13.29 -2.63 -12.85
CA SER A 406 -14.24 -2.09 -13.85
C SER A 406 -13.54 -1.27 -14.93
N GLY A 407 -12.60 -0.39 -14.55
CA GLY A 407 -11.76 0.32 -15.51
C GLY A 407 -10.84 -0.61 -16.29
N GLY A 408 -10.27 -1.64 -15.65
CA GLY A 408 -9.49 -2.68 -16.33
C GLY A 408 -10.30 -3.45 -17.37
N ALA A 409 -11.57 -3.75 -17.08
CA ALA A 409 -12.50 -4.35 -18.03
C ALA A 409 -12.75 -3.43 -19.25
N ALA A 410 -12.83 -2.11 -19.06
CA ALA A 410 -12.93 -1.16 -20.17
C ALA A 410 -11.63 -1.09 -21.01
N LEU A 411 -10.46 -1.31 -20.41
CA LEU A 411 -9.20 -1.47 -21.16
C LEU A 411 -9.20 -2.78 -21.97
N LEU A 412 -9.69 -3.88 -21.41
CA LEU A 412 -9.83 -5.15 -22.13
C LEU A 412 -10.83 -5.03 -23.29
N HIS A 413 -11.94 -4.32 -23.08
CA HIS A 413 -12.91 -4.00 -24.12
C HIS A 413 -12.29 -3.16 -25.25
N ASN A 414 -11.31 -2.30 -24.94
CA ASN A 414 -10.54 -1.56 -25.95
C ASN A 414 -9.71 -2.49 -26.86
N LEU A 415 -9.19 -3.61 -26.32
CA LEU A 415 -8.46 -4.62 -27.10
C LEU A 415 -9.39 -5.53 -27.90
N SER A 416 -10.52 -5.91 -27.31
CA SER A 416 -11.52 -6.77 -27.94
C SER A 416 -12.91 -6.43 -27.43
N THR A 417 -13.74 -5.88 -28.30
CA THR A 417 -15.15 -5.57 -28.01
C THR A 417 -16.02 -6.81 -27.80
N ALA A 418 -15.50 -8.00 -28.10
CA ALA A 418 -16.13 -9.29 -27.83
C ALA A 418 -15.82 -9.84 -26.42
N THR A 419 -15.02 -9.13 -25.62
CA THR A 419 -14.70 -9.55 -24.25
C THR A 419 -15.97 -9.53 -23.39
N ALA A 420 -16.44 -10.71 -23.01
CA ALA A 420 -17.54 -10.91 -22.06
C ALA A 420 -17.02 -11.20 -20.64
N GLN A 421 -17.92 -11.37 -19.67
CA GLN A 421 -17.59 -11.63 -18.26
C GLN A 421 -16.50 -12.69 -18.08
N SER A 422 -16.65 -13.87 -18.69
CA SER A 422 -15.70 -14.98 -18.53
C SER A 422 -14.31 -14.65 -19.07
N GLY A 423 -14.22 -13.88 -20.16
CA GLY A 423 -12.95 -13.42 -20.73
C GLY A 423 -12.27 -12.39 -19.83
N ALA A 424 -13.04 -11.44 -19.29
CA ALA A 424 -12.52 -10.45 -18.34
C ALA A 424 -12.09 -11.09 -17.02
N ALA A 425 -12.87 -12.04 -16.50
CA ALA A 425 -12.53 -12.83 -15.32
C ALA A 425 -11.24 -13.63 -15.54
N LEU A 426 -11.11 -14.33 -16.66
CA LEU A 426 -9.89 -15.06 -17.01
C LEU A 426 -8.68 -14.10 -17.14
N ALA A 427 -8.84 -12.95 -17.80
CA ALA A 427 -7.76 -11.99 -17.93
C ALA A 427 -7.30 -11.49 -16.56
N THR A 428 -8.22 -11.02 -15.73
CA THR A 428 -7.94 -10.52 -14.37
C THR A 428 -7.44 -11.60 -13.41
N SER A 429 -7.66 -12.90 -13.70
CA SER A 429 -7.08 -14.01 -12.92
C SER A 429 -5.56 -14.13 -13.06
N HIS A 430 -4.94 -13.47 -14.04
CA HIS A 430 -3.47 -13.34 -14.15
C HIS A 430 -2.89 -12.30 -13.17
N ALA A 431 -3.50 -12.22 -11.99
CA ALA A 431 -3.15 -11.34 -10.89
C ALA A 431 -1.85 -11.78 -10.20
N VAL A 432 -1.23 -10.86 -9.46
CA VAL A 432 -0.04 -11.12 -8.63
C VAL A 432 -0.48 -11.81 -7.34
N PRO A 433 -0.03 -13.05 -7.06
CA PRO A 433 -0.44 -13.78 -5.87
C PRO A 433 -0.12 -13.02 -4.58
N LEU A 434 -1.08 -12.99 -3.66
CA LEU A 434 -0.93 -12.38 -2.33
C LEU A 434 -0.64 -13.44 -1.27
N THR A 435 -0.05 -13.01 -0.15
CA THR A 435 0.23 -13.91 0.98
C THR A 435 -1.04 -14.38 1.69
N ASP A 436 -2.11 -13.60 1.65
CA ASP A 436 -3.40 -13.98 2.20
C ASP A 436 -4.14 -14.88 1.18
N PRO A 437 -4.36 -16.17 1.49
CA PRO A 437 -5.04 -17.09 0.57
C PRO A 437 -6.53 -16.75 0.36
N GLY A 438 -7.11 -15.90 1.22
CA GLY A 438 -8.47 -15.39 1.06
C GLY A 438 -8.62 -14.35 -0.06
N MET A 439 -7.53 -13.98 -0.73
CA MET A 439 -7.54 -13.04 -1.87
C MET A 439 -7.63 -13.74 -3.24
N ASN A 440 -7.96 -15.03 -3.25
CA ASN A 440 -8.15 -15.86 -4.44
C ASN A 440 -7.02 -15.69 -5.49
N ASN A 441 -7.30 -15.08 -6.65
CA ASN A 441 -6.30 -14.91 -7.71
C ASN A 441 -5.16 -13.91 -7.34
N GLY A 442 -5.32 -13.14 -6.27
CA GLY A 442 -4.33 -12.16 -5.81
C GLY A 442 -4.65 -10.73 -6.27
N ARG A 443 -3.64 -9.86 -6.30
CA ARG A 443 -3.78 -8.45 -6.66
C ARG A 443 -3.81 -8.26 -8.17
N LEU A 444 -4.79 -7.49 -8.66
CA LEU A 444 -4.90 -7.02 -10.03
C LEU A 444 -3.57 -6.44 -10.53
N ASP A 445 -3.18 -6.88 -11.72
CA ASP A 445 -2.08 -6.35 -12.51
C ASP A 445 -2.60 -6.19 -13.94
N LEU A 446 -2.80 -4.94 -14.37
CA LEU A 446 -3.41 -4.66 -15.67
C LEU A 446 -2.51 -5.07 -16.82
N CYS A 447 -1.19 -5.06 -16.63
CA CYS A 447 -0.27 -5.49 -17.66
C CYS A 447 -0.35 -7.00 -17.91
N MET A 448 -0.40 -7.80 -16.85
CA MET A 448 -0.61 -9.24 -16.96
C MET A 448 -2.00 -9.57 -17.50
N ALA A 449 -3.04 -8.85 -17.05
CA ALA A 449 -4.40 -9.05 -17.54
C ALA A 449 -4.52 -8.77 -19.04
N LEU A 450 -4.07 -7.61 -19.52
CA LEU A 450 -4.11 -7.26 -20.94
C LEU A 450 -3.19 -8.17 -21.78
N GLY A 451 -2.02 -8.51 -21.25
CA GLY A 451 -1.05 -9.41 -21.90
C GLY A 451 -1.53 -10.86 -22.06
N SER A 452 -2.54 -11.27 -21.28
CA SER A 452 -3.19 -12.58 -21.47
C SER A 452 -4.10 -12.63 -22.70
N VAL A 453 -4.52 -11.46 -23.21
CA VAL A 453 -5.47 -11.34 -24.34
C VAL A 453 -4.78 -10.97 -25.65
N THR A 454 -3.59 -10.38 -25.59
CA THR A 454 -2.85 -9.92 -26.80
C THR A 454 -1.34 -10.01 -26.61
N THR A 455 -0.58 -9.82 -27.70
CA THR A 455 0.87 -10.08 -27.75
C THR A 455 1.79 -8.97 -27.24
N PRO A 456 1.45 -7.67 -27.22
CA PRO A 456 2.23 -6.71 -26.44
C PRO A 456 2.30 -7.18 -24.98
N SER A 457 3.43 -6.99 -24.32
CA SER A 457 3.56 -7.18 -22.88
C SER A 457 4.18 -5.92 -22.32
N CYS A 458 3.79 -5.53 -21.11
CA CYS A 458 4.48 -4.44 -20.43
C CYS A 458 5.96 -4.78 -20.20
N SER A 459 6.78 -3.74 -20.03
CA SER A 459 8.19 -3.92 -19.70
C SER A 459 8.35 -4.74 -18.42
N GLN A 460 9.25 -5.72 -18.45
CA GLN A 460 9.62 -6.48 -17.26
C GLN A 460 10.19 -5.53 -16.20
N ASP A 461 9.55 -5.49 -15.04
CA ASP A 461 9.90 -4.58 -13.94
C ASP A 461 9.65 -5.26 -12.57
N TYR A 462 9.73 -4.55 -11.47
CA TYR A 462 9.50 -5.08 -10.13
C TYR A 462 8.98 -3.99 -9.19
N SER A 463 8.22 -4.39 -8.17
CA SER A 463 7.85 -3.53 -7.06
C SER A 463 8.74 -3.81 -5.86
N VAL A 464 8.82 -2.85 -4.93
CA VAL A 464 9.58 -2.97 -3.68
C VAL A 464 8.66 -2.62 -2.51
N SER A 465 8.65 -3.42 -1.46
CA SER A 465 7.88 -3.17 -0.23
C SER A 465 8.69 -3.54 1.02
N ALA A 466 8.33 -2.98 2.19
CA ALA A 466 8.97 -3.31 3.48
C ALA A 466 7.95 -3.55 4.59
N THR A 467 8.26 -4.46 5.51
CA THR A 467 7.39 -4.84 6.64
C THR A 467 8.22 -5.15 7.90
N PRO A 468 7.88 -4.62 9.09
CA PRO A 468 6.85 -3.61 9.33
C PRO A 468 7.24 -2.23 8.74
N SER A 469 6.25 -1.42 8.39
CA SER A 469 6.46 -0.07 7.82
C SER A 469 6.80 0.98 8.88
N THR A 470 6.53 0.68 10.15
CA THR A 470 6.91 1.51 11.29
C THR A 470 7.45 0.66 12.44
N THR A 471 8.39 1.18 13.21
CA THR A 471 8.82 0.57 14.46
C THR A 471 9.29 1.62 15.45
N THR A 472 9.26 1.26 16.73
CA THR A 472 9.88 2.05 17.80
C THR A 472 11.01 1.25 18.42
N ILE A 473 12.19 1.85 18.57
CA ILE A 473 13.37 1.26 19.19
C ILE A 473 13.99 2.23 20.19
N THR A 474 14.70 1.72 21.19
CA THR A 474 15.50 2.55 22.10
C THR A 474 16.93 2.67 21.58
N ALA A 475 17.56 3.83 21.76
CA ALA A 475 18.97 4.00 21.42
C ALA A 475 19.85 2.90 22.05
N GLY A 476 20.57 2.15 21.22
CA GLY A 476 21.36 0.97 21.61
C GLY A 476 20.76 -0.38 21.21
N GLN A 477 19.53 -0.40 20.69
CA GLN A 477 18.85 -1.61 20.20
C GLN A 477 18.98 -1.76 18.68
N GLN A 478 18.61 -2.96 18.20
CA GLN A 478 18.45 -3.25 16.78
C GLN A 478 16.97 -3.43 16.41
N ALA A 479 16.60 -3.00 15.21
CA ALA A 479 15.34 -3.37 14.55
C ALA A 479 15.65 -4.13 13.26
N SER A 480 14.77 -5.06 12.91
CA SER A 480 14.83 -5.79 11.64
C SER A 480 13.52 -5.63 10.87
N PHE A 481 13.64 -5.44 9.56
CA PHE A 481 12.53 -5.29 8.62
C PHE A 481 12.73 -6.29 7.48
N THR A 482 11.65 -6.86 6.98
CA THR A 482 11.68 -7.64 5.74
C THR A 482 11.43 -6.67 4.59
N VAL A 483 12.41 -6.51 3.69
CA VAL A 483 12.19 -5.87 2.38
C VAL A 483 11.91 -6.95 1.34
N SER A 484 10.96 -6.71 0.46
CA SER A 484 10.58 -7.62 -0.62
C SER A 484 10.69 -6.91 -1.96
N ALA A 485 11.19 -7.62 -2.98
CA ALA A 485 11.01 -7.26 -4.37
C ALA A 485 10.04 -8.26 -5.01
N ALA A 486 8.95 -7.78 -5.62
CA ALA A 486 8.01 -8.65 -6.33
C ALA A 486 8.14 -8.43 -7.85
N PRO A 487 8.27 -9.50 -8.65
CA PRO A 487 8.34 -9.36 -10.09
C PRO A 487 7.04 -8.81 -10.65
N LEU A 488 7.15 -7.78 -11.49
CA LEU A 488 6.08 -7.28 -12.34
C LEU A 488 6.33 -7.80 -13.76
N ASN A 489 5.26 -8.22 -14.45
CA ASN A 489 5.32 -8.69 -15.84
C ASN A 489 6.28 -9.87 -16.06
N GLY A 490 6.40 -10.76 -15.06
CA GLY A 490 7.26 -11.94 -15.16
C GLY A 490 8.77 -11.66 -15.09
N SER A 491 9.19 -10.53 -14.51
CA SER A 491 10.60 -10.15 -14.49
C SER A 491 11.49 -11.13 -13.73
N LYS A 492 12.63 -11.46 -14.34
CA LYS A 492 13.63 -12.41 -13.79
C LYS A 492 14.96 -11.74 -13.41
N GLN A 493 14.89 -10.48 -13.02
CA GLN A 493 16.04 -9.63 -12.83
C GLN A 493 16.62 -9.69 -11.41
N THR A 494 17.88 -9.30 -11.28
CA THR A 494 18.56 -9.19 -9.98
C THR A 494 18.35 -7.80 -9.41
N VAL A 495 17.76 -7.71 -8.22
CA VAL A 495 17.54 -6.48 -7.47
C VAL A 495 18.61 -6.37 -6.40
N THR A 496 19.41 -5.32 -6.47
CA THR A 496 20.44 -4.98 -5.47
C THR A 496 19.88 -3.94 -4.49
N TRP A 497 20.07 -4.17 -3.20
CA TRP A 497 19.50 -3.34 -2.15
C TRP A 497 20.47 -2.29 -1.63
N ASP A 498 19.95 -1.10 -1.37
CA ASP A 498 20.61 -0.03 -0.62
C ASP A 498 19.67 0.48 0.48
N CYS A 499 20.22 0.94 1.60
CA CYS A 499 19.44 1.50 2.71
C CYS A 499 20.05 2.82 3.18
N MET A 500 19.28 3.90 2.99
CA MET A 500 19.65 5.26 3.33
C MET A 500 18.72 5.84 4.42
N GLY A 501 19.11 6.95 5.04
CA GLY A 501 18.27 7.65 6.02
C GLY A 501 18.41 7.15 7.47
N ALA A 502 19.38 6.30 7.76
CA ALA A 502 19.70 5.91 9.14
C ALA A 502 20.10 7.13 9.98
N PRO A 503 19.65 7.23 11.25
CA PRO A 503 20.01 8.33 12.13
C PRO A 503 21.51 8.39 12.41
N GLN A 504 22.00 9.55 12.84
CA GLN A 504 23.39 9.70 13.27
C GLN A 504 23.73 8.67 14.35
N ALA A 505 24.92 8.06 14.25
CA ALA A 505 25.36 6.96 15.11
C ALA A 505 24.47 5.70 15.05
N ALA A 506 23.79 5.45 13.92
CA ALA A 506 23.17 4.18 13.59
C ALA A 506 23.67 3.66 12.23
N THR A 507 23.56 2.35 12.01
CA THR A 507 23.89 1.69 10.73
C THR A 507 22.67 0.97 10.19
N CYS A 508 22.40 1.09 8.88
CA CYS A 508 21.41 0.27 8.20
C CYS A 508 22.13 -0.72 7.26
N ALA A 509 21.87 -2.02 7.42
CA ALA A 509 22.44 -3.07 6.58
C ALA A 509 21.32 -3.91 5.97
N VAL A 510 21.51 -4.40 4.74
CA VAL A 510 20.54 -5.29 4.07
C VAL A 510 21.21 -6.62 3.75
N SER A 511 20.57 -7.74 4.11
CA SER A 511 21.08 -9.10 3.90
C SER A 511 19.98 -10.06 3.46
N PRO A 512 20.11 -10.76 2.32
CA PRO A 512 21.19 -10.61 1.34
C PRO A 512 21.18 -9.21 0.67
N SER A 513 22.35 -8.74 0.22
CA SER A 513 22.48 -7.43 -0.45
C SER A 513 21.87 -7.39 -1.85
N SER A 514 21.47 -8.54 -2.40
CA SER A 514 20.70 -8.65 -3.63
C SER A 514 19.79 -9.87 -3.61
N VAL A 515 18.72 -9.83 -4.39
CA VAL A 515 17.77 -10.93 -4.61
C VAL A 515 17.52 -11.13 -6.10
N VAL A 516 17.30 -12.36 -6.53
CA VAL A 516 16.94 -12.68 -7.92
C VAL A 516 15.45 -12.98 -7.97
N LEU A 517 14.75 -12.32 -8.88
CA LEU A 517 13.33 -12.59 -9.14
C LEU A 517 13.20 -13.79 -10.06
N ASP A 518 12.22 -14.67 -9.79
CA ASP A 518 11.95 -15.85 -10.60
C ASP A 518 10.84 -15.63 -11.65
N GLY A 519 10.26 -14.42 -11.67
CA GLY A 519 9.14 -14.03 -12.52
C GLY A 519 7.76 -14.36 -11.94
N SER A 520 7.66 -14.87 -10.72
CA SER A 520 6.36 -15.23 -10.13
C SER A 520 6.25 -14.96 -8.64
N ASN A 521 7.31 -15.20 -7.88
CA ASN A 521 7.34 -15.06 -6.43
C ASN A 521 8.13 -13.83 -6.01
N LYS A 522 7.67 -13.18 -4.93
CA LYS A 522 8.46 -12.14 -4.27
C LYS A 522 9.73 -12.72 -3.66
N ALA A 523 10.83 -12.00 -3.80
CA ALA A 523 12.11 -12.33 -3.17
C ALA A 523 12.41 -11.33 -2.05
N THR A 524 12.87 -11.83 -0.90
CA THR A 524 12.97 -11.02 0.32
C THR A 524 14.41 -10.89 0.83
N ALA A 525 14.71 -9.76 1.47
CA ALA A 525 15.91 -9.54 2.26
C ALA A 525 15.56 -8.94 3.64
N THR A 526 16.48 -9.04 4.59
CA THR A 526 16.34 -8.44 5.93
C THR A 526 17.15 -7.16 6.00
N VAL A 527 16.48 -6.06 6.32
CA VAL A 527 17.08 -4.77 6.65
C VAL A 527 17.26 -4.71 8.16
N THR A 528 18.49 -4.55 8.63
CA THR A 528 18.82 -4.42 10.06
C THR A 528 19.30 -3.01 10.35
N LEU A 529 18.55 -2.27 11.17
CA LEU A 529 18.96 -1.00 11.74
C LEU A 529 19.58 -1.24 13.11
N THR A 530 20.84 -0.82 13.31
CA THR A 530 21.54 -0.89 14.59
C THR A 530 21.78 0.51 15.12
N THR A 531 21.25 0.83 16.31
CA THR A 531 21.46 2.12 16.98
C THR A 531 22.50 2.03 18.08
N THR A 532 23.13 3.16 18.44
CA THR A 532 24.15 3.23 19.47
C THR A 532 23.58 3.81 20.76
N ALA A 533 23.81 3.11 21.88
CA ALA A 533 23.36 3.55 23.20
C ALA A 533 24.02 4.86 23.62
N ARG A 534 23.28 5.72 24.33
CA ARG A 534 23.87 6.91 24.97
C ARG A 534 24.74 6.46 26.14
N SER A 535 26.05 6.70 26.07
CA SER A 535 26.92 6.51 27.23
C SER A 535 26.51 7.50 28.32
N ALA A 536 26.06 7.03 29.49
CA ALA A 536 25.88 7.89 30.66
C ALA A 536 27.27 8.45 31.03
N MET A 537 27.42 9.78 31.00
CA MET A 537 28.61 10.41 31.59
C MET A 537 28.68 9.96 33.05
N ALA A 538 29.70 9.17 33.40
CA ALA A 538 30.05 8.95 34.78
C ALA A 538 30.34 10.32 35.40
N THR A 539 29.55 10.71 36.39
CA THR A 539 29.76 11.95 37.13
C THR A 539 31.16 11.95 37.72
N PRO A 540 31.95 13.05 37.58
CA PRO A 540 33.25 13.13 38.23
C PRO A 540 33.02 13.09 39.74
N ARG A 541 33.54 12.06 40.41
CA ARG A 541 33.58 12.04 41.88
C ARG A 541 34.41 13.23 42.35
N PHE A 542 33.75 14.20 42.97
CA PHE A 542 34.40 15.29 43.68
C PHE A 542 35.30 14.72 44.78
N LEU A 543 36.61 14.98 44.68
CA LEU A 543 37.56 14.80 45.77
C LEU A 543 37.24 15.81 46.88
N GLY A 544 36.81 15.30 48.04
CA GLY A 544 36.59 16.08 49.25
C GLY A 544 37.88 16.70 49.78
N LYS A 545 37.77 17.94 50.25
CA LYS A 545 38.86 18.74 50.83
C LYS A 545 39.51 18.05 52.04
N TYR A 546 40.83 18.20 52.12
CA TYR A 546 41.71 17.83 53.22
C TYR A 546 41.18 18.25 54.60
N ALA A 547 41.15 17.31 55.54
CA ALA A 547 41.16 17.55 56.98
C ALA A 547 42.46 16.95 57.58
N PRO A 548 43.16 17.65 58.49
CA PRO A 548 44.46 17.24 59.03
C PRO A 548 44.36 16.09 60.06
N PRO A 549 45.47 15.39 60.35
CA PRO A 549 45.45 14.04 60.92
C PRO A 549 45.28 14.05 62.45
N THR A 550 44.44 13.16 62.97
CA THR A 550 44.43 12.74 64.37
C THR A 550 44.63 11.23 64.48
N PRO A 551 45.33 10.75 65.52
CA PRO A 551 46.03 9.47 65.50
C PRO A 551 45.07 8.28 65.73
N VAL A 552 45.08 7.33 64.80
CA VAL A 552 44.32 6.08 64.91
C VAL A 552 45.05 5.12 65.84
N ARG A 553 44.39 4.80 66.96
CA ARG A 553 44.70 3.64 67.81
C ARG A 553 44.50 2.37 67.00
N VAL A 554 45.56 1.57 66.93
CA VAL A 554 45.61 0.27 66.29
C VAL A 554 44.96 -0.76 67.22
N THR A 555 43.92 -1.46 66.77
CA THR A 555 43.52 -2.75 67.33
C THR A 555 43.26 -3.76 66.21
N PRO A 556 43.57 -5.05 66.44
CA PRO A 556 44.03 -5.96 65.40
C PRO A 556 42.98 -7.01 65.07
N LEU A 557 42.38 -6.97 63.88
CA LEU A 557 41.44 -8.02 63.44
C LEU A 557 41.52 -8.40 61.96
N THR A 558 42.60 -8.03 61.27
CA THR A 558 42.81 -8.39 59.85
C THR A 558 43.99 -9.33 59.61
N TRP A 559 44.64 -9.81 60.67
CA TRP A 559 45.72 -10.81 60.60
C TRP A 559 45.24 -12.26 60.83
N LEU A 560 43.95 -12.48 61.09
CA LEU A 560 43.41 -13.82 61.38
C LEU A 560 42.77 -14.54 60.19
N THR A 561 42.50 -13.87 59.07
CA THR A 561 41.90 -14.50 57.88
C THR A 561 42.94 -14.94 56.84
N LEU A 562 44.16 -14.41 56.89
CA LEU A 562 45.26 -14.79 56.00
C LEU A 562 46.10 -15.97 56.51
N ILE A 563 46.01 -16.31 57.80
CA ILE A 563 46.73 -17.45 58.41
C ILE A 563 45.91 -18.76 58.30
N VAL A 564 44.58 -18.67 58.23
CA VAL A 564 43.70 -19.86 58.10
C VAL A 564 43.71 -20.46 56.68
N LEU A 565 43.91 -19.64 55.64
CA LEU A 565 43.99 -20.11 54.25
C LEU A 565 45.34 -20.76 53.89
N VAL A 566 46.42 -20.42 54.62
CA VAL A 566 47.76 -20.99 54.39
C VAL A 566 47.98 -22.30 55.17
N LEU A 567 47.22 -22.54 56.25
CA LEU A 567 47.30 -23.78 57.04
C LEU A 567 46.40 -24.93 56.53
N ILE A 568 45.40 -24.63 55.69
CA ILE A 568 44.56 -25.66 55.03
C ILE A 568 45.28 -26.23 53.78
N ALA A 569 46.26 -25.53 53.23
CA ALA A 569 47.06 -26.01 52.09
C ALA A 569 48.25 -26.92 52.48
N PHE A 570 48.54 -27.08 53.79
CA PHE A 570 49.73 -27.80 54.26
C PHE A 570 49.48 -29.08 55.07
N SER A 571 48.24 -29.59 55.12
CA SER A 571 47.88 -30.75 55.97
C SER A 571 47.49 -32.04 55.23
N PHE A 572 47.71 -32.17 53.92
CA PHE A 572 47.56 -33.47 53.22
C PHE A 572 48.76 -33.83 52.36
N GLY A 573 49.86 -34.21 53.03
CA GLY A 573 50.89 -35.07 52.46
C GLY A 573 50.86 -36.46 53.09
N ARG A 574 50.47 -37.48 52.31
CA ARG A 574 50.91 -38.91 52.35
C ARG A 574 50.07 -39.79 51.39
N ILE A 575 50.57 -39.98 50.15
CA ILE A 575 50.84 -41.23 49.35
C ILE A 575 49.95 -42.50 49.62
N PRO A 576 49.63 -43.46 48.68
CA PRO A 576 50.08 -43.70 47.27
C PRO A 576 49.01 -44.14 46.18
N ARG A 577 49.48 -44.14 44.91
CA ARG A 577 49.24 -45.08 43.76
C ARG A 577 47.83 -45.28 43.16
N GLN A 578 47.61 -44.83 41.91
CA GLN A 578 47.71 -45.60 40.65
C GLN A 578 47.29 -44.76 39.41
N ARG A 579 48.16 -44.75 38.38
CA ARG A 579 47.99 -44.74 36.89
C ARG A 579 46.72 -44.10 36.27
N THR A 580 46.69 -43.42 35.11
CA THR A 580 47.62 -43.03 34.01
C THR A 580 46.83 -42.16 33.00
N GLY A 581 47.48 -41.16 32.38
CA GLY A 581 47.14 -40.55 31.07
C GLY A 581 46.00 -39.51 31.09
N LEU A 582 46.01 -38.38 30.36
CA LEU A 582 46.83 -37.91 29.24
C LEU A 582 46.82 -36.37 29.22
N ALA A 583 47.96 -35.75 28.93
CA ALA A 583 48.06 -34.39 28.42
C ALA A 583 49.16 -34.32 27.34
N ALA A 584 48.84 -33.60 26.27
CA ALA A 584 49.69 -32.97 25.27
C ALA A 584 50.65 -33.85 24.44
N LEU A 585 50.57 -33.70 23.10
CA LEU A 585 51.75 -33.58 22.26
C LEU A 585 51.42 -32.96 20.89
N ALA A 586 52.29 -32.05 20.50
CA ALA A 586 52.39 -31.41 19.19
C ALA A 586 52.83 -32.41 18.11
N GLY A 587 52.32 -32.24 16.90
CA GLY A 587 52.73 -32.99 15.71
C GLY A 587 53.47 -32.10 14.73
N VAL A 588 54.78 -32.29 14.64
CA VAL A 588 55.60 -32.01 13.46
C VAL A 588 55.66 -33.32 12.66
N LEU A 589 55.51 -33.29 11.34
CA LEU A 589 56.23 -34.21 10.47
C LEU A 589 56.41 -33.68 9.04
N THR A 590 57.57 -34.02 8.51
CA THR A 590 58.25 -33.58 7.29
C THR A 590 58.33 -34.69 6.24
N VAL A 591 58.80 -34.32 5.03
CA VAL A 591 59.55 -35.11 4.01
C VAL A 591 58.79 -35.74 2.83
N SER A 592 59.10 -35.25 1.62
CA SER A 592 59.53 -36.02 0.41
C SER A 592 59.47 -35.13 -0.86
N LEU A 593 60.24 -35.29 -1.94
CA LEU A 593 61.61 -35.75 -2.25
C LEU A 593 61.80 -35.42 -3.76
N CYS A 594 62.94 -34.83 -4.12
CA CYS A 594 63.70 -34.84 -5.39
C CYS A 594 63.04 -34.85 -6.81
N ALA A 595 63.37 -33.78 -7.56
CA ALA A 595 64.15 -33.71 -8.82
C ALA A 595 63.71 -34.41 -10.13
N SER A 596 63.43 -33.59 -11.16
CA SER A 596 63.94 -33.59 -12.56
C SER A 596 63.14 -32.51 -13.31
N SER A 597 63.71 -31.58 -14.11
CA SER A 597 64.44 -31.80 -15.36
C SER A 597 65.20 -30.54 -15.81
N CYS A 598 66.31 -30.75 -16.50
CA CYS A 598 67.16 -29.74 -17.15
C CYS A 598 66.49 -28.97 -18.30
N GLY A 599 67.02 -27.77 -18.55
CA GLY A 599 67.33 -27.29 -19.90
C GLY A 599 66.52 -26.10 -20.42
N GLY A 600 67.19 -24.97 -20.64
CA GLY A 600 66.61 -23.86 -21.41
C GLY A 600 67.36 -22.54 -21.29
N TYR A 601 68.56 -22.47 -21.89
CA TYR A 601 69.26 -21.20 -22.18
C TYR A 601 68.41 -20.35 -23.13
N GLY A 602 68.20 -19.08 -22.81
CA GLY A 602 67.49 -18.13 -23.67
C GLY A 602 67.63 -16.71 -23.15
N GLY A 603 68.77 -16.07 -23.44
CA GLY A 603 68.98 -14.67 -23.14
C GLY A 603 68.06 -13.77 -23.97
N TYR A 604 67.32 -12.91 -23.30
CA TYR A 604 66.77 -11.68 -23.88
C TYR A 604 66.94 -10.55 -22.87
N VAL A 605 67.84 -9.64 -23.23
CA VAL A 605 67.91 -8.22 -22.87
C VAL A 605 67.60 -7.82 -21.43
N ASN A 606 68.66 -7.43 -20.71
CA ASN A 606 68.58 -6.46 -19.62
C ASN A 606 67.86 -5.20 -20.13
N ASN A 607 66.57 -5.06 -19.81
CA ASN A 607 65.97 -3.76 -19.63
C ASN A 607 65.93 -3.53 -18.10
N PRO A 608 66.44 -2.40 -17.58
CA PRO A 608 66.29 -2.13 -16.14
C PRO A 608 64.79 -2.12 -15.85
N PRO A 609 64.27 -2.79 -14.81
CA PRO A 609 62.94 -2.46 -14.34
C PRO A 609 63.04 -1.00 -13.92
N GLY A 610 62.43 -0.10 -14.70
CA GLY A 610 62.31 1.29 -14.32
C GLY A 610 61.70 1.32 -12.93
N SER A 611 62.44 1.84 -11.95
CA SER A 611 61.97 1.94 -10.58
C SER A 611 60.56 2.52 -10.59
N GLY A 612 59.58 1.74 -10.13
CA GLY A 612 58.19 2.16 -10.13
C GLY A 612 58.06 3.53 -9.46
N THR A 613 57.57 4.52 -10.20
CA THR A 613 57.26 5.85 -9.66
C THR A 613 56.02 5.79 -8.79
N LEU A 614 55.86 6.70 -7.84
CA LEU A 614 54.67 6.75 -6.99
C LEU A 614 53.41 7.02 -7.84
N SER A 615 52.48 6.07 -7.90
CA SER A 615 51.26 6.16 -8.72
C SER A 615 50.05 6.64 -7.92
N ALA A 616 49.87 6.16 -6.68
CA ALA A 616 48.72 6.51 -5.84
C ALA A 616 49.05 6.54 -4.34
N LEU A 617 48.26 7.33 -3.61
CA LEU A 617 48.11 7.31 -2.15
C LEU A 617 46.61 7.28 -1.85
N THR A 618 46.14 6.29 -1.10
CA THR A 618 44.73 6.17 -0.68
C THR A 618 44.62 5.98 0.82
N LEU A 619 43.53 6.46 1.41
CA LEU A 619 43.22 6.30 2.83
C LEU A 619 41.89 5.56 2.95
N SER A 620 41.82 4.57 3.84
CA SER A 620 40.59 3.85 4.13
C SER A 620 40.45 3.63 5.64
N PRO A 621 39.42 4.21 6.29
CA PRO A 621 38.44 5.17 5.74
C PRO A 621 39.02 6.58 5.51
N THR A 622 38.39 7.41 4.67
CA THR A 622 38.76 8.82 4.42
C THR A 622 38.21 9.82 5.45
N SER A 623 37.43 9.33 6.42
CA SER A 623 36.96 10.09 7.58
C SER A 623 36.99 9.21 8.83
N VAL A 624 37.52 9.74 9.94
CA VAL A 624 37.61 9.04 11.23
C VAL A 624 37.31 9.99 12.38
N ASN A 625 36.78 9.48 13.49
CA ASN A 625 36.73 10.24 14.73
C ASN A 625 38.14 10.37 15.32
N GLY A 626 38.45 11.53 15.90
CA GLY A 626 39.73 11.76 16.57
C GLY A 626 40.00 10.71 17.66
N GLY A 627 41.15 10.03 17.55
CA GLY A 627 41.53 8.87 18.37
C GLY A 627 41.37 7.52 17.66
N SER A 628 40.68 7.46 16.53
CA SER A 628 40.63 6.29 15.64
C SER A 628 41.71 6.37 14.55
N SER A 629 42.14 5.24 14.01
CA SER A 629 43.15 5.21 12.94
C SER A 629 42.53 5.04 11.55
N SER A 630 43.22 5.51 10.53
CA SER A 630 42.94 5.19 9.12
C SER A 630 44.13 4.44 8.53
N THR A 631 43.88 3.55 7.57
CA THR A 631 44.96 2.84 6.87
C THR A 631 45.30 3.57 5.58
N GLY A 632 46.55 4.04 5.47
CA GLY A 632 47.11 4.59 4.24
C GLY A 632 47.76 3.50 3.39
N THR A 633 47.57 3.54 2.08
CA THR A 633 48.20 2.64 1.11
C THR A 633 48.96 3.45 0.06
N VAL A 634 50.27 3.22 -0.06
CA VAL A 634 51.08 3.75 -1.17
C VAL A 634 51.15 2.71 -2.29
N THR A 635 51.02 3.15 -3.53
CA THR A 635 51.14 2.28 -4.72
C THR A 635 52.16 2.87 -5.70
N LEU A 636 53.00 2.01 -6.26
CA LEU A 636 53.97 2.33 -7.31
C LEU A 636 53.43 1.90 -8.69
N SER A 637 53.91 2.53 -9.75
CA SER A 637 53.57 2.19 -11.15
C SER A 637 54.14 0.84 -11.61
N GLY A 638 55.05 0.25 -10.84
CA GLY A 638 55.62 -1.07 -11.05
C GLY A 638 56.25 -1.63 -9.77
N PRO A 639 56.70 -2.89 -9.75
CA PRO A 639 57.34 -3.50 -8.58
C PRO A 639 58.57 -2.71 -8.11
N ALA A 640 58.78 -2.63 -6.79
CA ALA A 640 59.98 -2.03 -6.22
C ALA A 640 61.22 -2.85 -6.61
N ALA A 641 62.28 -2.14 -7.00
CA ALA A 641 63.56 -2.74 -7.41
C ALA A 641 64.29 -3.42 -6.25
N SER A 642 65.42 -4.07 -6.56
CA SER A 642 66.36 -4.61 -5.56
C SER A 642 66.69 -3.57 -4.49
N GLY A 643 66.36 -3.86 -3.22
CA GLY A 643 66.52 -2.93 -2.09
C GLY A 643 65.23 -2.26 -1.59
N GLY A 644 64.10 -2.44 -2.28
CA GLY A 644 62.81 -1.85 -1.92
C GLY A 644 62.71 -0.36 -2.23
N ALA A 645 61.52 0.22 -2.06
CA ALA A 645 61.25 1.65 -2.27
C ALA A 645 60.79 2.31 -0.98
N VAL A 646 61.62 3.21 -0.43
CA VAL A 646 61.31 3.97 0.78
C VAL A 646 60.54 5.23 0.40
N VAL A 647 59.22 5.25 0.68
CA VAL A 647 58.34 6.38 0.41
C VAL A 647 58.25 7.26 1.66
N ASN A 648 58.66 8.52 1.54
CA ASN A 648 58.58 9.48 2.64
C ASN A 648 57.14 9.96 2.82
N LEU A 649 56.69 10.08 4.07
CA LEU A 649 55.33 10.48 4.39
C LEU A 649 55.33 11.75 5.25
N SER A 650 54.37 12.64 5.03
CA SER A 650 54.13 13.80 5.88
C SER A 650 52.64 14.09 6.04
N SER A 651 52.29 14.83 7.08
CA SER A 651 50.93 15.26 7.39
C SER A 651 50.88 16.78 7.51
N SER A 652 49.80 17.39 7.03
CA SER A 652 49.59 18.85 7.10
C SER A 652 49.20 19.35 8.49
N ALA A 653 48.79 18.47 9.41
CA ALA A 653 48.35 18.85 10.76
C ALA A 653 48.63 17.76 11.79
N SER A 654 48.88 18.16 13.04
CA SER A 654 49.10 17.24 14.17
C SER A 654 47.87 16.39 14.51
N ALA A 655 46.69 16.76 13.99
CA ALA A 655 45.44 16.00 14.13
C ALA A 655 45.51 14.59 13.51
N ALA A 656 46.41 14.36 12.54
CA ALA A 656 46.70 13.03 11.99
C ALA A 656 48.22 12.84 11.84
N MET A 657 48.76 11.81 12.46
CA MET A 657 50.18 11.48 12.50
C MET A 657 50.45 10.23 11.67
N VAL A 658 51.54 10.27 10.90
CA VAL A 658 52.03 9.19 10.04
C VAL A 658 53.48 8.88 10.40
N PRO A 659 53.98 7.65 10.17
CA PRO A 659 55.41 7.37 10.27
C PRO A 659 56.19 8.24 9.26
N SER A 660 57.48 8.49 9.48
CA SER A 660 58.31 9.32 8.59
C SER A 660 58.47 8.72 7.19
N SER A 661 58.37 7.40 7.06
CA SER A 661 58.37 6.68 5.78
C SER A 661 57.69 5.31 5.88
N VAL A 662 57.36 4.74 4.73
CA VAL A 662 56.94 3.35 4.56
C VAL A 662 57.76 2.69 3.44
N THR A 663 58.17 1.44 3.63
CA THR A 663 58.98 0.72 2.63
C THR A 663 58.11 -0.25 1.84
N VAL A 664 58.05 -0.08 0.52
CA VAL A 664 57.53 -1.09 -0.41
C VAL A 664 58.63 -2.12 -0.64
N VAL A 665 58.39 -3.35 -0.19
CA VAL A 665 59.37 -4.44 -0.27
C VAL A 665 59.64 -4.80 -1.74
N GLN A 666 60.88 -5.19 -2.05
CA GLN A 666 61.28 -5.64 -3.39
C GLN A 666 60.27 -6.65 -3.98
N GLY A 667 59.92 -6.45 -5.25
CA GLY A 667 58.97 -7.33 -5.97
C GLY A 667 57.50 -7.02 -5.72
N TYR A 668 57.17 -6.19 -4.72
CA TYR A 668 55.81 -5.68 -4.49
C TYR A 668 55.66 -4.26 -5.06
N ASN A 669 54.43 -3.87 -5.36
CA ASN A 669 54.11 -2.53 -5.87
C ASN A 669 53.35 -1.67 -4.86
N SER A 670 53.06 -2.17 -3.65
CA SER A 670 52.30 -1.43 -2.64
C SER A 670 52.74 -1.75 -1.21
N ALA A 671 52.50 -0.81 -0.31
CA ALA A 671 52.67 -0.97 1.13
C ALA A 671 51.65 -0.15 1.90
N THR A 672 51.24 -0.64 3.07
CA THR A 672 50.29 0.02 3.96
C THR A 672 50.99 0.63 5.17
N PHE A 673 50.46 1.74 5.68
CA PHE A 673 50.88 2.38 6.93
C PHE A 673 49.67 2.86 7.73
N THR A 674 49.83 3.01 9.04
CA THR A 674 48.76 3.49 9.92
C THR A 674 48.83 5.00 10.07
N VAL A 675 47.68 5.67 9.94
CA VAL A 675 47.47 7.07 10.27
C VAL A 675 46.81 7.14 11.65
N ASN A 676 47.52 7.61 12.67
CA ASN A 676 46.99 7.77 14.02
C ASN A 676 46.40 9.18 14.17
N THR A 677 45.18 9.31 14.67
CA THR A 677 44.56 10.63 14.86
C THR A 677 44.46 11.03 16.32
N THR A 678 44.48 12.33 16.59
CA THR A 678 44.20 12.89 17.91
C THR A 678 42.79 13.48 17.94
N THR A 679 42.21 13.61 19.14
CA THR A 679 40.91 14.26 19.33
C THR A 679 40.94 15.71 18.87
N VAL A 680 39.92 16.12 18.10
CA VAL A 680 39.73 17.50 17.62
C VAL A 680 38.41 18.07 18.15
N SER A 681 38.28 19.39 18.22
CA SER A 681 37.05 20.08 18.69
C SER A 681 36.08 20.43 17.56
N ALA A 682 36.50 20.31 16.29
CA ALA A 682 35.69 20.54 15.10
C ALA A 682 36.21 19.67 13.94
N SER A 683 35.38 19.49 12.90
CA SER A 683 35.76 18.72 11.71
C SER A 683 37.02 19.33 11.08
N THR A 684 38.12 18.57 11.11
CA THR A 684 39.45 19.04 10.74
C THR A 684 39.95 18.25 9.53
N PRO A 685 39.96 18.84 8.31
CA PRO A 685 40.57 18.20 7.16
C PRO A 685 42.10 18.19 7.27
N VAL A 686 42.71 17.03 7.04
CA VAL A 686 44.17 16.82 7.06
C VAL A 686 44.62 16.24 5.74
N THR A 687 45.67 16.79 5.15
CA THR A 687 46.27 16.26 3.91
C THR A 687 47.49 15.41 4.26
N ILE A 688 47.45 14.13 3.88
CA ILE A 688 48.60 13.23 3.96
C ILE A 688 49.34 13.25 2.62
N THR A 689 50.65 13.41 2.66
CA THR A 689 51.51 13.46 1.48
C THR A 689 52.49 12.30 1.48
N ALA A 690 52.61 11.62 0.34
CA ALA A 690 53.63 10.62 0.07
C ALA A 690 54.59 11.13 -1.02
N ALA A 691 55.89 10.96 -0.83
CA ALA A 691 56.93 11.41 -1.75
C ALA A 691 57.96 10.31 -2.02
N TYR A 692 58.17 10.00 -3.30
CA TYR A 692 59.17 9.03 -3.75
C TYR A 692 59.70 9.39 -5.15
N ALA A 693 61.02 9.34 -5.33
CA ALA A 693 61.70 9.59 -6.61
C ALA A 693 61.27 10.91 -7.31
N GLY A 694 61.04 11.98 -6.54
CA GLY A 694 60.63 13.29 -7.05
C GLY A 694 59.14 13.45 -7.37
N VAL A 695 58.34 12.38 -7.20
CA VAL A 695 56.88 12.41 -7.37
C VAL A 695 56.20 12.51 -6.00
N THR A 696 55.21 13.40 -5.89
CA THR A 696 54.37 13.55 -4.71
C THR A 696 52.92 13.17 -5.02
N LYS A 697 52.27 12.50 -4.06
CA LYS A 697 50.83 12.19 -4.09
C LYS A 697 50.21 12.58 -2.75
N THR A 698 48.98 13.07 -2.79
CA THR A 698 48.25 13.49 -1.59
C THR A 698 46.93 12.76 -1.47
N ALA A 699 46.46 12.59 -0.22
CA ALA A 699 45.13 12.11 0.10
C ALA A 699 44.58 12.88 1.30
N SER A 700 43.28 13.19 1.28
CA SER A 700 42.61 13.93 2.35
C SER A 700 41.97 12.98 3.36
N LEU A 701 42.19 13.24 4.64
CA LEU A 701 41.54 12.60 5.78
C LEU A 701 40.74 13.65 6.55
N THR A 702 39.47 13.40 6.82
CA THR A 702 38.69 14.26 7.73
C THR A 702 38.73 13.67 9.13
N VAL A 703 39.32 14.39 10.09
CA VAL A 703 39.27 14.02 11.52
C VAL A 703 38.05 14.71 12.13
N MET A 704 37.07 13.92 12.54
CA MET A 704 35.83 14.40 13.17
C MET A 704 36.01 14.51 14.70
N PRO A 705 35.37 15.49 15.36
CA PRO A 705 35.40 15.57 16.82
C PRO A 705 34.75 14.32 17.45
N PRO A 706 35.12 13.94 18.68
CA PRO A 706 34.43 12.87 19.39
C PRO A 706 32.92 13.15 19.43
N ALA A 707 32.11 12.20 18.98
CA ALA A 707 30.66 12.36 18.96
C ALA A 707 30.14 12.57 20.39
N ALA A 708 29.58 13.75 20.66
CA ALA A 708 28.68 13.91 21.78
C ALA A 708 27.34 13.26 21.41
N SER A 709 26.87 12.35 22.26
CA SER A 709 25.57 11.65 22.27
C SER A 709 25.39 10.43 21.34
N GLY A 710 24.76 9.37 21.88
CA GLY A 710 24.32 8.19 21.11
C GLY A 710 23.24 8.54 20.09
N THR A 711 22.64 7.55 19.44
CA THR A 711 21.62 7.79 18.41
C THR A 711 20.55 8.75 18.96
N PRO A 712 20.33 9.93 18.34
CA PRO A 712 19.41 10.90 18.89
C PRO A 712 17.98 10.33 18.90
N ALA A 713 17.20 10.73 19.90
CA ALA A 713 15.79 10.42 19.91
C ALA A 713 15.09 11.24 18.81
N GLY A 714 14.11 10.63 18.13
CA GLY A 714 13.40 11.26 17.04
C GLY A 714 12.77 10.26 16.08
N SER A 715 11.99 10.80 15.13
CA SER A 715 11.42 10.03 14.03
C SER A 715 12.32 10.12 12.80
N TYR A 716 12.69 8.98 12.26
CA TYR A 716 13.57 8.85 11.09
C TYR A 716 12.88 8.04 10.00
N THR A 717 13.10 8.42 8.75
CA THR A 717 12.63 7.66 7.60
C THR A 717 13.80 6.95 6.97
N LEU A 718 13.81 5.60 7.06
CA LEU A 718 14.71 4.78 6.27
C LEU A 718 14.16 4.68 4.85
N THR A 719 15.00 4.92 3.85
CA THR A 719 14.68 4.72 2.43
C THR A 719 15.45 3.51 1.94
N ILE A 720 14.73 2.43 1.59
CA ILE A 720 15.30 1.21 1.04
C ILE A 720 15.09 1.21 -0.46
N THR A 721 16.18 1.15 -1.23
CA THR A 721 16.18 1.20 -2.69
C THR A 721 16.58 -0.17 -3.24
N GLY A 722 15.72 -0.80 -4.02
CA GLY A 722 16.10 -1.87 -4.93
C GLY A 722 16.56 -1.27 -6.25
N THR A 723 17.67 -1.73 -6.81
CA THR A 723 18.15 -1.34 -8.14
C THR A 723 18.44 -2.58 -8.98
N SER A 724 17.90 -2.62 -10.20
CA SER A 724 18.19 -3.62 -11.21
C SER A 724 18.82 -2.94 -12.41
N THR A 725 19.80 -3.58 -13.03
CA THR A 725 20.42 -3.11 -14.27
C THR A 725 19.98 -4.03 -15.39
N ASN A 726 19.25 -3.51 -16.37
CA ASN A 726 18.86 -4.25 -17.57
C ASN A 726 19.43 -3.57 -18.84
N SER A 727 19.15 -4.13 -20.01
CA SER A 727 19.59 -3.61 -21.31
C SER A 727 19.09 -2.19 -21.62
N SER A 728 18.13 -1.67 -20.86
CA SER A 728 17.50 -0.36 -21.00
C SER A 728 18.05 0.67 -19.99
N GLY A 729 18.91 0.27 -19.05
CA GLY A 729 19.49 1.12 -18.01
C GLY A 729 19.28 0.60 -16.59
N ASN A 730 19.56 1.45 -15.60
CA ASN A 730 19.25 1.16 -14.19
C ASN A 730 17.79 1.51 -13.89
N VAL A 731 17.05 0.54 -13.37
CA VAL A 731 15.69 0.71 -12.85
C VAL A 731 15.75 0.58 -11.33
N SER A 732 15.41 1.66 -10.63
CA SER A 732 15.39 1.71 -9.17
C SER A 732 13.97 1.90 -8.63
N ARG A 733 13.65 1.20 -7.56
CA ARG A 733 12.35 1.19 -6.88
C ARG A 733 12.59 1.33 -5.38
N THR A 734 11.83 2.19 -4.71
CA THR A 734 12.06 2.55 -3.31
C THR A 734 10.85 2.27 -2.44
N THR A 735 11.10 1.83 -1.21
CA THR A 735 10.13 1.79 -0.11
C THR A 735 10.70 2.51 1.10
N THR A 736 9.85 2.94 2.02
CA THR A 736 10.28 3.58 3.26
C THR A 736 9.82 2.84 4.50
N VAL A 737 10.57 3.00 5.59
CA VAL A 737 10.22 2.52 6.94
C VAL A 737 10.40 3.67 7.92
N GLN A 738 9.38 3.97 8.71
CA GLN A 738 9.48 4.95 9.79
C GLN A 738 10.03 4.31 11.06
N VAL A 739 11.06 4.91 11.64
CA VAL A 739 11.67 4.45 12.88
C VAL A 739 11.63 5.55 13.90
N VAL A 740 10.95 5.31 15.02
CA VAL A 740 11.01 6.18 16.19
C VAL A 740 12.11 5.66 17.10
N VAL A 741 13.14 6.47 17.33
CA VAL A 741 14.19 6.19 18.32
C VAL A 741 13.83 6.90 19.62
N ASN A 742 13.73 6.14 20.71
CA ASN A 742 13.51 6.61 22.08
C ASN A 742 14.82 6.79 22.86
#